data_AF-A0A7J6VKV9-F1
#
_entry.id   AF-A0A7J6VKV9-F1
#
_cell.length_a   1.000
_cell.length_b   1.000
_cell.length_c   1.000
_cell.angle_alpha   90.00
_cell.angle_beta   90.00
_cell.angle_gamma   90.00
#
_symmetry.space_group_name_H-M   'P 1'
#
loop_
_entity.id
_entity.type
_entity.pdbx_description
1 polymer ?
#
loop_
_entity_poly.entity_id
_entity_poly.type
_entity_poly.pdbx_seq_one_letter_code
_entity_poly.pdbx_strand_id
1 'polypeptide(L)'
;MKASGSDDSEGVYTKTENVDKRKTMETKLPLHVSQLKQPQTTINRIHTVFHFTALLALLYYRFSSPFYHQHITDGFLPSFSWFLISFSELVHSFIWILGQPSRWRPISRDVYPERLPEDKQLPPIDVFICTADPNKEPTIGVMNTLISAMCLDYPPEKLFVYVSDDGGAPITLFGMKEAYSFAKQWIPFCIKYGIKTRAPDAYFSQSHHQEENGLLSNNKFVESRKEMKVRYQVFKQRVEKARVNGTLSSGRGRADRPPIIQVIQNDAVDDEVKENETKVPLLVYVSREKRPTHPHHFKAGALNVLLRVSGIISNSPYVLALDCDMYCNDPTSARQAMCFHIDPNLSRSLAFVQFPQMFHNLSKSDIYNDLLRTAFEVQWYGMDGLRGPFLSGTGFYLKREALFRSPTQKDLSHITNKQDVGCSDEFIASLHRDNKFEAISNNQHVSNRLLDEARLLASCTYDQHTQWGEQIGFMYHSVVEDYMTGFQLFCKGWISVYRNSPRPAFLGSATTNLNDTLVQTTRWNSGLLQCGFSRFCPLTYGSSRMSVLQSMVFSAFAFQSLSALPMLCYAFIPQLCLLNGIPLYPKVSNPWFVMFAVVYTSWQFQRIYEVLSTGGSLRLWWNHERILLIKSVTAYFIPCLDVIMKFIGTKEINFVPTNKVVDDEQVERYNRNEFDFQAATRLLLPLTTIVTLNIASFILGLRRVLLQKTYDDLFGQIFLSLFIVILNYPIIEGMILRKDKGRIPLHVTILSGAFFIITGRAPPPPPLTSSTPPPPPETVKRKRGRPRKYGTPETPQTAASSAAKKLSTTTNTSPSVTLPSSPPRKKDPSSVSSISSSKKYQLSALGNAGQNFVPHIITVNAGEDVSQKIMSFTQQRKRAVCILSASGSISNASLRQPATLGGNVTYEGRFEILSLSGSFLHTETEGGSSRTGGLSVCLSGTDGRIIGGGVGGPLKAAGPVQVIIGSFVVDTNKETSNDPKFETSSSKLPPQVIGATFSSVIYHSPDSSGRNSGRVNNDHQNVGVNNFMLQSRGMHSMPSQSSDWRDSPGLTDHGAYQSSEDGDDGNLQH
;
A
#
# COMPACT_ATOMS: atom_id res chain seq x y z
N MET A 1 -22.74 -8.30 64.55
CA MET A 1 -23.76 -7.98 65.56
C MET A 1 -23.58 -6.51 65.93
N LYS A 2 -24.64 -5.69 65.75
CA LYS A 2 -24.98 -4.36 66.31
C LYS A 2 -23.90 -3.24 66.37
N ALA A 3 -24.13 -2.08 65.74
CA ALA A 3 -25.01 -0.92 66.14
C ALA A 3 -24.27 -0.01 67.14
N SER A 4 -24.48 1.31 67.31
CA SER A 4 -25.44 2.38 66.95
C SER A 4 -24.77 3.69 67.47
N GLY A 5 -25.21 4.94 67.29
CA GLY A 5 -26.51 5.57 67.00
C GLY A 5 -26.35 7.11 66.89
N SER A 6 -27.48 7.83 66.88
CA SER A 6 -27.73 9.16 66.30
C SER A 6 -28.15 10.29 67.26
N ASP A 7 -28.09 11.52 66.71
CA ASP A 7 -28.77 12.82 66.97
C ASP A 7 -28.47 13.70 68.19
N ASP A 8 -28.07 14.97 67.91
CA ASP A 8 -28.67 16.21 68.44
C ASP A 8 -28.12 17.49 67.76
N SER A 9 -28.88 18.58 67.88
CA SER A 9 -28.79 19.93 67.29
C SER A 9 -27.51 20.76 67.56
N GLU A 10 -27.13 21.65 66.62
CA GLU A 10 -26.94 23.11 66.83
C GLU A 10 -26.30 23.81 65.60
N GLY A 11 -26.56 25.11 65.48
CA GLY A 11 -25.91 25.99 64.50
C GLY A 11 -24.73 26.79 65.09
N VAL A 12 -24.09 27.56 64.19
CA VAL A 12 -23.03 28.56 64.36
C VAL A 12 -21.58 28.06 64.19
N TYR A 13 -20.81 28.83 63.40
CA TYR A 13 -19.38 28.71 63.01
C TYR A 13 -19.09 27.63 61.95
N THR A 14 -18.58 27.93 60.75
CA THR A 14 -17.25 28.50 60.50
C THR A 14 -17.15 29.20 59.13
N LYS A 15 -16.58 30.41 59.14
CA LYS A 15 -16.26 31.24 57.96
C LYS A 15 -14.75 31.17 57.63
N THR A 16 -14.14 29.99 57.77
CA THR A 16 -12.66 29.85 57.74
C THR A 16 -12.12 28.75 56.83
N GLU A 17 -12.94 27.97 56.11
CA GLU A 17 -12.43 26.93 55.20
C GLU A 17 -12.34 27.34 53.71
N ASN A 18 -12.83 28.54 53.35
CA ASN A 18 -12.82 29.01 51.95
C ASN A 18 -11.65 29.92 51.58
N VAL A 19 -10.70 30.14 52.49
CA VAL A 19 -9.51 30.97 52.23
C VAL A 19 -8.28 30.13 51.86
N ASP A 20 -8.19 28.87 52.30
CA ASP A 20 -7.04 28.00 51.98
C ASP A 20 -7.16 27.23 50.66
N LYS A 21 -8.35 27.09 50.07
CA LYS A 21 -8.50 26.54 48.70
C LYS A 21 -8.28 27.57 47.59
N ARG A 22 -8.09 28.84 47.93
CA ARG A 22 -7.83 29.93 46.96
C ARG A 22 -6.36 30.35 46.88
N LYS A 23 -5.47 29.79 47.69
CA LYS A 23 -4.04 30.17 47.72
C LYS A 23 -3.05 29.17 47.11
N THR A 24 -3.51 28.12 46.42
CA THR A 24 -2.63 27.17 45.70
C THR A 24 -3.18 26.73 44.33
N MET A 25 -3.82 27.64 43.60
CA MET A 25 -3.89 27.52 42.14
C MET A 25 -2.84 28.44 41.52
N GLU A 26 -1.57 28.04 41.59
CA GLU A 26 -0.67 28.38 40.49
C GLU A 26 -1.35 27.92 39.21
N THR A 27 -1.68 28.85 38.35
CA THR A 27 -2.35 28.58 37.08
C THR A 27 -1.34 27.83 36.21
N LYS A 28 -1.33 26.48 36.30
CA LYS A 28 -0.44 25.65 35.48
C LYS A 28 -0.63 26.04 34.02
N LEU A 29 0.45 26.51 33.40
CA LEU A 29 0.46 26.91 32.00
C LEU A 29 0.01 25.74 31.11
N PRO A 30 -0.70 26.00 30.01
CA PRO A 30 -1.19 24.93 29.14
C PRO A 30 -0.03 24.19 28.46
N LEU A 31 -0.14 22.86 28.36
CA LEU A 31 0.84 22.00 27.67
C LEU A 31 0.76 22.13 26.14
N HIS A 32 -0.39 22.55 25.63
CA HIS A 32 -0.61 22.77 24.21
C HIS A 32 -1.65 23.88 23.98
N VAL A 33 -1.63 24.49 22.80
CA VAL A 33 -2.63 25.48 22.36
C VAL A 33 -3.10 25.12 20.95
N SER A 34 -4.41 25.23 20.71
CA SER A 34 -4.99 25.08 19.37
C SER A 34 -5.30 26.44 18.77
N GLN A 35 -4.91 26.66 17.52
CA GLN A 35 -5.17 27.89 16.78
C GLN A 35 -6.01 27.57 15.54
N LEU A 36 -7.05 28.37 15.31
CA LEU A 36 -7.85 28.28 14.09
C LEU A 36 -7.10 28.97 12.95
N LYS A 37 -6.93 28.29 11.80
CA LYS A 37 -6.39 28.91 10.59
C LYS A 37 -7.47 29.80 9.96
N GLN A 38 -7.66 31.02 10.50
CA GLN A 38 -8.77 31.90 10.13
C GLN A 38 -8.85 32.22 8.62
N PRO A 39 -7.77 32.64 7.94
CA PRO A 39 -7.86 32.96 6.51
C PRO A 39 -8.29 31.75 5.67
N GLN A 40 -7.71 30.58 5.95
CA GLN A 40 -8.05 29.32 5.27
C GLN A 40 -9.50 28.90 5.55
N THR A 41 -9.95 29.07 6.80
CA THR A 41 -11.33 28.75 7.20
C THR A 41 -12.35 29.59 6.42
N THR A 42 -12.13 30.90 6.32
CA THR A 42 -13.02 31.81 5.59
C THR A 42 -13.06 31.48 4.11
N ILE A 43 -11.89 31.31 3.48
CA ILE A 43 -11.78 30.96 2.05
C ILE A 43 -12.49 29.63 1.76
N ASN A 44 -12.22 28.59 2.56
CA ASN A 44 -12.83 27.28 2.36
C ASN A 44 -14.34 27.33 2.48
N ARG A 45 -14.90 28.04 3.46
CA ARG A 45 -16.36 28.14 3.65
C ARG A 45 -17.04 28.88 2.51
N ILE A 46 -16.48 30.01 2.07
CA ILE A 46 -16.99 30.77 0.92
C ILE A 46 -16.96 29.89 -0.33
N HIS A 47 -15.84 29.21 -0.57
CA HIS A 47 -15.70 28.28 -1.69
C HIS A 47 -16.73 27.15 -1.63
N THR A 48 -16.90 26.50 -0.46
CA THR A 48 -17.87 25.42 -0.30
C THR A 48 -19.28 25.88 -0.65
N VAL A 49 -19.73 27.04 -0.16
CA VAL A 49 -21.09 27.55 -0.46
C VAL A 49 -21.24 27.90 -1.94
N PHE A 50 -20.23 28.59 -2.52
CA PHE A 50 -20.24 28.97 -3.92
C PHE A 50 -20.25 27.75 -4.85
N HIS A 51 -19.33 26.81 -4.64
CA HIS A 51 -19.18 25.62 -5.46
C HIS A 51 -20.40 24.70 -5.33
N PHE A 52 -20.95 24.55 -4.12
CA PHE A 52 -22.18 23.78 -3.91
C PHE A 52 -23.37 24.38 -4.68
N THR A 53 -23.51 25.71 -4.68
CA THR A 53 -24.57 26.39 -5.45
C THR A 53 -24.40 26.17 -6.96
N ALA A 54 -23.16 26.25 -7.45
CA ALA A 54 -22.85 25.99 -8.86
C ALA A 54 -23.12 24.53 -9.25
N LEU A 55 -22.80 23.56 -8.37
CA LEU A 55 -23.13 22.15 -8.57
C LEU A 55 -24.64 21.92 -8.64
N LEU A 56 -25.43 22.56 -7.77
CA LEU A 56 -26.90 22.45 -7.83
C LEU A 56 -27.45 23.00 -9.14
N ALA A 57 -26.95 24.14 -9.63
CA ALA A 57 -27.35 24.69 -10.92
C ALA A 57 -26.98 23.77 -12.10
N LEU A 58 -25.79 23.19 -12.07
CA LEU A 58 -25.34 22.21 -13.08
C LEU A 58 -26.22 20.95 -13.07
N LEU A 59 -26.48 20.37 -11.90
CA LEU A 59 -27.34 19.19 -11.78
C LEU A 59 -28.78 19.51 -12.21
N TYR A 60 -29.32 20.66 -11.83
CA TYR A 60 -30.62 21.13 -12.30
C TYR A 60 -30.67 21.18 -13.83
N TYR A 61 -29.66 21.75 -14.49
CA TYR A 61 -29.58 21.77 -15.94
C TYR A 61 -29.55 20.35 -16.53
N ARG A 62 -28.73 19.44 -15.97
CA ARG A 62 -28.64 18.05 -16.45
C ARG A 62 -29.96 17.29 -16.40
N PHE A 63 -30.70 17.44 -15.32
CA PHE A 63 -31.96 16.74 -15.12
C PHE A 63 -33.14 17.40 -15.82
N SER A 64 -33.14 18.72 -15.98
CA SER A 64 -34.23 19.45 -16.64
C SER A 64 -34.13 19.47 -18.17
N SER A 65 -32.92 19.53 -18.73
CA SER A 65 -32.72 19.72 -20.17
C SER A 65 -33.38 18.68 -21.07
N PRO A 66 -33.36 17.36 -20.76
CA PRO A 66 -34.06 16.36 -21.57
C PRO A 66 -35.58 16.61 -21.70
N PHE A 67 -36.20 17.27 -20.70
CA PHE A 67 -37.63 17.59 -20.74
C PHE A 67 -37.94 18.82 -21.60
N TYR A 68 -37.04 19.80 -21.61
CA TYR A 68 -37.21 21.06 -22.35
C TYR A 68 -36.65 21.03 -23.78
N HIS A 69 -35.67 20.17 -24.04
CA HIS A 69 -34.94 20.10 -25.30
C HIS A 69 -34.79 18.63 -25.73
N GLN A 70 -35.91 18.03 -26.16
CA GLN A 70 -35.97 16.60 -26.53
C GLN A 70 -34.90 16.22 -27.56
N HIS A 71 -34.59 17.13 -28.50
CA HIS A 71 -33.54 16.97 -29.51
C HIS A 71 -32.13 16.67 -28.97
N ILE A 72 -31.81 17.02 -27.71
CA ILE A 72 -30.50 16.75 -27.10
C ILE A 72 -30.30 15.24 -26.87
N THR A 73 -31.39 14.49 -26.71
CA THR A 73 -31.39 13.06 -26.40
C THR A 73 -31.97 12.20 -27.53
N ASP A 74 -32.15 12.76 -28.73
CA ASP A 74 -32.72 12.04 -29.87
C ASP A 74 -31.81 10.90 -30.33
N GLY A 75 -32.18 9.66 -29.98
CA GLY A 75 -31.46 8.44 -30.31
C GLY A 75 -30.65 7.86 -29.17
N PHE A 76 -30.25 6.59 -29.32
CA PHE A 76 -29.58 5.82 -28.26
C PHE A 76 -28.24 6.44 -27.84
N LEU A 77 -27.38 6.81 -28.79
CA LEU A 77 -26.03 7.27 -28.50
C LEU A 77 -26.00 8.64 -27.77
N PRO A 78 -26.76 9.67 -28.18
CA PRO A 78 -26.88 10.92 -27.41
C PRO A 78 -27.51 10.69 -26.03
N SER A 79 -28.61 9.96 -25.93
CA SER A 79 -29.26 9.62 -24.66
C SER A 79 -28.33 8.93 -23.67
N PHE A 80 -27.62 7.90 -24.13
CA PHE A 80 -26.70 7.13 -23.29
C PHE A 80 -25.50 7.98 -22.84
N SER A 81 -24.94 8.80 -23.74
CA SER A 81 -23.83 9.70 -23.43
C SER A 81 -24.24 10.77 -22.40
N TRP A 82 -25.44 11.34 -22.55
CA TRP A 82 -26.01 12.28 -21.58
C TRP A 82 -26.19 11.65 -20.20
N PHE A 83 -26.75 10.43 -20.15
CA PHE A 83 -26.92 9.68 -18.91
C PHE A 83 -25.58 9.43 -18.21
N LEU A 84 -24.57 8.92 -18.93
CA LEU A 84 -23.26 8.61 -18.35
C LEU A 84 -22.55 9.85 -17.78
N ILE A 85 -22.60 10.98 -18.48
CA ILE A 85 -22.02 12.23 -17.98
C ILE A 85 -22.81 12.77 -16.78
N SER A 86 -24.14 12.72 -16.82
CA SER A 86 -24.98 13.16 -15.69
C SER A 86 -24.73 12.31 -14.44
N PHE A 87 -24.63 10.99 -14.61
CA PHE A 87 -24.28 10.06 -13.53
C PHE A 87 -22.87 10.34 -12.97
N SER A 88 -21.92 10.64 -13.85
CA SER A 88 -20.55 11.00 -13.47
C SER A 88 -20.49 12.27 -12.63
N GLU A 89 -21.21 13.31 -13.04
CA GLU A 89 -21.31 14.57 -12.30
C GLU A 89 -21.99 14.36 -10.93
N LEU A 90 -22.99 13.48 -10.84
CA LEU A 90 -23.62 13.10 -9.56
C LEU A 90 -22.65 12.37 -8.62
N VAL A 91 -21.92 11.38 -9.12
CA VAL A 91 -20.93 10.64 -8.31
C VAL A 91 -19.82 11.56 -7.83
N HIS A 92 -19.31 12.44 -8.70
CA HIS A 92 -18.28 13.40 -8.32
C HIS A 92 -18.80 14.41 -7.29
N SER A 93 -20.04 14.91 -7.47
CA SER A 93 -20.69 15.81 -6.51
C SER A 93 -20.84 15.16 -5.14
N PHE A 94 -21.25 13.88 -5.11
CA PHE A 94 -21.36 13.10 -3.89
C PHE A 94 -20.01 12.99 -3.14
N ILE A 95 -18.95 12.60 -3.84
CA ILE A 95 -17.60 12.48 -3.24
C ILE A 95 -17.10 13.85 -2.75
N TRP A 96 -17.31 14.91 -3.54
CA TRP A 96 -16.93 16.26 -3.16
C TRP A 96 -17.64 16.72 -1.88
N ILE A 97 -18.96 16.49 -1.77
CA ILE A 97 -19.75 16.81 -0.56
C ILE A 97 -19.20 16.08 0.67
N LEU A 98 -18.92 14.78 0.56
CA LEU A 98 -18.35 13.99 1.66
C LEU A 98 -17.01 14.57 2.15
N GLY A 99 -16.21 15.14 1.26
CA GLY A 99 -14.91 15.73 1.58
C GLY A 99 -14.94 17.10 2.26
N GLN A 100 -16.06 17.83 2.22
CA GLN A 100 -16.11 19.22 2.72
C GLN A 100 -15.88 19.39 4.23
N PRO A 101 -16.34 18.49 5.12
CA PRO A 101 -16.11 18.65 6.55
C PRO A 101 -14.61 18.72 6.92
N SER A 102 -13.75 18.03 6.16
CA SER A 102 -12.28 18.09 6.33
C SER A 102 -11.62 19.41 5.95
N ARG A 103 -12.40 20.39 5.45
CA ARG A 103 -11.93 21.75 5.09
C ARG A 103 -12.62 22.85 5.90
N TRP A 104 -13.62 22.50 6.69
CA TRP A 104 -14.55 23.46 7.31
C TRP A 104 -13.96 24.24 8.49
N ARG A 105 -13.04 23.62 9.24
CA ARG A 105 -12.44 24.19 10.45
C ARG A 105 -10.99 23.72 10.63
N PRO A 106 -10.05 24.08 9.74
CA PRO A 106 -8.64 23.73 9.91
C PRO A 106 -8.05 24.36 11.18
N ILE A 107 -7.53 23.54 12.10
CA ILE A 107 -6.81 23.98 13.30
C ILE A 107 -5.36 23.53 13.26
N SER A 108 -4.43 24.31 13.78
CA SER A 108 -3.05 23.91 14.10
C SER A 108 -2.88 23.80 15.60
N ARG A 109 -1.92 22.99 16.06
CA ARG A 109 -1.62 22.81 17.48
C ARG A 109 -0.15 23.01 17.75
N ASP A 110 0.14 23.88 18.70
CA ASP A 110 1.46 24.09 19.27
C ASP A 110 1.55 23.39 20.62
N VAL A 111 2.75 22.92 20.96
CA VAL A 111 3.03 22.15 22.17
C VAL A 111 4.22 22.76 22.90
N TYR A 112 4.25 22.56 24.22
CA TYR A 112 5.25 23.12 25.12
C TYR A 112 5.90 22.00 25.96
N PRO A 113 6.77 21.17 25.36
CA PRO A 113 7.43 20.06 26.06
C PRO A 113 8.18 20.45 27.33
N GLU A 114 8.66 21.68 27.41
CA GLU A 114 9.34 22.25 28.58
C GLU A 114 8.43 22.40 29.80
N ARG A 115 7.10 22.35 29.62
CA ARG A 115 6.10 22.42 30.69
C ARG A 115 5.65 21.04 31.16
N LEU A 116 6.18 19.97 30.58
CA LEU A 116 5.90 18.62 31.04
C LEU A 116 6.43 18.42 32.47
N PRO A 117 5.85 17.47 33.23
CA PRO A 117 6.43 17.02 34.49
C PRO A 117 7.86 16.53 34.32
N GLU A 118 8.58 16.46 35.44
CA GLU A 118 9.91 15.86 35.49
C GLU A 118 9.93 14.45 34.88
N ASP A 119 11.09 14.06 34.33
CA ASP A 119 11.32 12.78 33.67
C ASP A 119 10.86 11.56 34.51
N LYS A 120 10.99 11.63 35.83
CA LYS A 120 10.52 10.59 36.77
C LYS A 120 9.00 10.43 36.81
N GLN A 121 8.23 11.44 36.43
CA GLN A 121 6.77 11.43 36.40
C GLN A 121 6.19 11.11 35.01
N LEU A 122 7.02 11.13 33.95
CA LEU A 122 6.58 10.77 32.61
C LEU A 122 6.15 9.29 32.51
N PRO A 123 5.14 8.94 31.70
CA PRO A 123 4.71 7.55 31.54
C PRO A 123 5.68 6.75 30.63
N PRO A 124 5.80 5.43 30.78
CA PRO A 124 6.60 4.64 29.85
C PRO A 124 5.94 4.53 28.45
N ILE A 125 6.78 4.28 27.44
CA ILE A 125 6.40 4.18 26.02
C ILE A 125 7.02 2.92 25.41
N ASP A 126 6.19 2.12 24.75
CA ASP A 126 6.66 1.05 23.86
C ASP A 126 6.80 1.58 22.44
N VAL A 127 7.86 1.23 21.73
CA VAL A 127 8.07 1.53 20.32
C VAL A 127 7.99 0.25 19.52
N PHE A 128 7.06 0.16 18.58
CA PHE A 128 6.85 -1.00 17.71
C PHE A 128 7.37 -0.69 16.31
N ILE A 129 8.30 -1.52 15.82
CA ILE A 129 8.84 -1.46 14.47
C ILE A 129 8.52 -2.78 13.78
N CYS A 130 7.81 -2.75 12.66
CA CYS A 130 7.45 -3.96 11.90
C CYS A 130 8.26 -4.08 10.60
N THR A 131 8.85 -5.24 10.36
CA THR A 131 9.51 -5.61 9.09
C THR A 131 9.02 -6.99 8.62
N ALA A 132 8.95 -7.21 7.30
CA ALA A 132 8.34 -8.40 6.72
C ALA A 132 9.25 -9.21 5.79
N ASP A 133 10.23 -8.58 5.14
CA ASP A 133 11.13 -9.26 4.20
C ASP A 133 12.48 -8.52 4.08
N PRO A 134 13.60 -9.08 4.55
CA PRO A 134 14.91 -8.42 4.50
C PRO A 134 15.45 -8.19 3.07
N ASN A 135 14.86 -8.83 2.05
CA ASN A 135 15.23 -8.59 0.66
C ASN A 135 14.54 -7.36 0.09
N LYS A 136 13.32 -7.09 0.52
CA LYS A 136 12.55 -5.90 0.11
C LYS A 136 12.84 -4.72 1.02
N GLU A 137 13.08 -4.97 2.29
CA GLU A 137 13.33 -4.00 3.36
C GLU A 137 14.75 -4.25 3.91
N PRO A 138 15.80 -3.62 3.34
CA PRO A 138 17.18 -3.92 3.71
C PRO A 138 17.42 -3.76 5.22
N THR A 139 18.00 -4.80 5.84
CA THR A 139 18.21 -4.86 7.31
C THR A 139 18.91 -3.62 7.86
N ILE A 140 19.91 -3.06 7.16
CA ILE A 140 20.59 -1.83 7.59
C ILE A 140 19.64 -0.63 7.68
N GLY A 141 18.65 -0.51 6.78
CA GLY A 141 17.63 0.52 6.83
C GLY A 141 16.75 0.36 8.08
N VAL A 142 16.28 -0.87 8.34
CA VAL A 142 15.52 -1.21 9.55
C VAL A 142 16.32 -0.87 10.82
N MET A 143 17.63 -1.15 10.84
CA MET A 143 18.49 -0.84 11.98
C MET A 143 18.71 0.65 12.19
N ASN A 144 18.74 1.46 11.14
CA ASN A 144 18.80 2.92 11.29
C ASN A 144 17.53 3.48 11.92
N THR A 145 16.36 2.97 11.51
CA THR A 145 15.07 3.28 12.17
C THR A 145 15.10 2.86 13.64
N LEU A 146 15.56 1.64 13.94
CA LEU A 146 15.71 1.14 15.31
C LEU A 146 16.61 2.04 16.17
N ILE A 147 17.81 2.37 15.69
CA ILE A 147 18.76 3.21 16.42
C ILE A 147 18.17 4.61 16.65
N SER A 148 17.47 5.19 15.66
CA SER A 148 16.82 6.48 15.82
C SER A 148 15.71 6.46 16.89
N ALA A 149 14.95 5.37 16.98
CA ALA A 149 13.91 5.19 17.98
C ALA A 149 14.50 5.05 19.39
N MET A 150 15.63 4.35 19.54
CA MET A 150 16.36 4.26 20.83
C MET A 150 16.94 5.61 21.28
N CYS A 151 17.05 6.59 20.38
CA CYS A 151 17.61 7.92 20.63
C CYS A 151 16.55 9.02 20.77
N LEU A 152 15.27 8.66 20.93
CA LEU A 152 14.24 9.64 21.28
C LEU A 152 14.62 10.35 22.58
N ASP A 153 14.32 11.65 22.67
CA ASP A 153 14.50 12.46 23.87
C ASP A 153 13.43 12.06 24.90
N TYR A 154 13.72 10.98 25.62
CA TYR A 154 12.88 10.40 26.64
C TYR A 154 13.74 9.63 27.65
N PRO A 155 13.29 9.43 28.91
CA PRO A 155 14.06 8.66 29.89
C PRO A 155 14.33 7.22 29.38
N PRO A 156 15.60 6.77 29.29
CA PRO A 156 15.93 5.47 28.71
C PRO A 156 15.25 4.29 29.38
N GLU A 157 15.07 4.36 30.71
CA GLU A 157 14.37 3.33 31.47
C GLU A 157 12.86 3.29 31.19
N LYS A 158 12.29 4.33 30.58
CA LYS A 158 10.87 4.44 30.23
C LYS A 158 10.59 4.23 28.75
N LEU A 159 11.62 3.89 27.98
CA LEU A 159 11.51 3.64 26.55
C LEU A 159 11.85 2.18 26.28
N PHE A 160 10.92 1.45 25.67
CA PHE A 160 11.07 0.03 25.38
C PHE A 160 10.87 -0.19 23.87
N VAL A 161 11.85 -0.76 23.18
CA VAL A 161 11.80 -0.90 21.72
C VAL A 161 11.62 -2.35 21.31
N TYR A 162 10.61 -2.61 20.49
CA TYR A 162 10.23 -3.91 19.99
C TYR A 162 10.34 -3.95 18.47
N VAL A 163 11.08 -4.93 17.95
CA VAL A 163 11.16 -5.20 16.50
C VAL A 163 10.39 -6.47 16.20
N SER A 164 9.31 -6.35 15.44
CA SER A 164 8.60 -7.51 14.90
C SER A 164 9.17 -7.89 13.53
N ASP A 165 9.78 -9.07 13.46
CA ASP A 165 10.24 -9.68 12.20
C ASP A 165 9.22 -10.70 11.70
N ASP A 166 8.33 -10.23 10.82
CA ASP A 166 7.34 -11.06 10.15
C ASP A 166 7.97 -11.94 9.07
N GLY A 167 9.18 -11.62 8.62
CA GLY A 167 10.02 -12.44 7.75
C GLY A 167 10.71 -13.58 8.50
N GLY A 168 10.94 -13.43 9.81
CA GLY A 168 11.66 -14.37 10.69
C GLY A 168 13.03 -14.73 10.15
N ALA A 169 13.73 -13.73 9.63
CA ALA A 169 15.00 -13.90 8.96
C ALA A 169 16.14 -13.76 9.98
N PRO A 170 17.08 -14.73 10.04
CA PRO A 170 18.19 -14.68 11.00
C PRO A 170 19.03 -13.39 10.90
N ILE A 171 19.13 -12.82 9.69
CA ILE A 171 19.85 -11.56 9.45
C ILE A 171 19.25 -10.36 10.21
N THR A 172 17.93 -10.33 10.43
CA THR A 172 17.27 -9.24 11.17
C THR A 172 17.69 -9.26 12.63
N LEU A 173 17.65 -10.44 13.26
CA LEU A 173 18.09 -10.63 14.64
C LEU A 173 19.59 -10.33 14.80
N PHE A 174 20.42 -10.77 13.85
CA PHE A 174 21.84 -10.43 13.83
C PHE A 174 22.06 -8.91 13.73
N GLY A 175 21.38 -8.25 12.78
CA GLY A 175 21.46 -6.80 12.61
C GLY A 175 21.05 -6.04 13.88
N MET A 176 20.04 -6.54 14.59
CA MET A 176 19.56 -5.97 15.85
C MET A 176 20.58 -6.07 16.98
N LYS A 177 21.32 -7.19 17.09
CA LYS A 177 22.44 -7.33 18.04
C LYS A 177 23.58 -6.36 17.72
N GLU A 178 23.96 -6.25 16.44
CA GLU A 178 24.98 -5.30 16.00
C GLU A 178 24.54 -3.84 16.23
N ALA A 179 23.27 -3.52 15.97
CA ALA A 179 22.70 -2.20 16.19
C ALA A 179 22.68 -1.84 17.69
N TYR A 180 22.35 -2.78 18.56
CA TYR A 180 22.42 -2.60 20.01
C TYR A 180 23.85 -2.30 20.48
N SER A 181 24.84 -3.04 19.97
CA SER A 181 26.25 -2.80 20.27
C SER A 181 26.70 -1.40 19.83
N PHE A 182 26.31 -0.97 18.63
CA PHE A 182 26.59 0.39 18.14
C PHE A 182 25.86 1.48 18.94
N ALA A 183 24.61 1.25 19.32
CA ALA A 183 23.77 2.21 20.05
C ALA A 183 24.37 2.64 21.39
N LYS A 184 25.09 1.73 22.09
CA LYS A 184 25.81 2.04 23.34
C LYS A 184 26.83 3.18 23.21
N GLN A 185 27.38 3.40 22.02
CA GLN A 185 28.31 4.48 21.73
C GLN A 185 27.62 5.66 21.03
N TRP A 186 26.61 5.39 20.21
CA TRP A 186 25.87 6.40 19.47
C TRP A 186 24.99 7.27 20.38
N ILE A 187 24.27 6.68 21.34
CA ILE A 187 23.36 7.40 22.26
C ILE A 187 24.12 8.46 23.09
N PRO A 188 25.25 8.14 23.77
CA PRO A 188 26.02 9.15 24.50
C PRO A 188 26.56 10.26 23.61
N PHE A 189 27.04 9.93 22.41
CA PHE A 189 27.50 10.92 21.44
C PHE A 189 26.38 11.89 21.05
N CYS A 190 25.21 11.33 20.76
CA CYS A 190 23.99 12.05 20.45
C CYS A 190 23.56 13.01 21.57
N ILE A 191 23.60 12.55 22.82
CA ILE A 191 23.23 13.36 24.00
C ILE A 191 24.28 14.45 24.24
N LYS A 192 25.56 14.07 24.31
CA LYS A 192 26.69 14.96 24.63
C LYS A 192 26.78 16.17 23.70
N TYR A 193 26.51 15.98 22.41
CA TYR A 193 26.64 17.03 21.40
C TYR A 193 25.29 17.57 20.91
N GLY A 194 24.16 17.17 21.52
CA GLY A 194 22.84 17.67 21.14
C GLY A 194 22.43 17.37 19.70
N ILE A 195 22.88 16.24 19.13
CA ILE A 195 22.67 15.89 17.71
C ILE A 195 21.18 15.65 17.43
N LYS A 196 20.53 16.49 16.63
CA LYS A 196 19.08 16.31 16.38
C LYS A 196 18.78 15.13 15.44
N THR A 197 19.59 14.96 14.40
CA THR A 197 19.42 13.87 13.43
C THR A 197 19.88 12.53 14.02
N ARG A 198 18.95 11.74 14.57
CA ARG A 198 19.26 10.53 15.34
C ARG A 198 19.51 9.27 14.51
N ALA A 199 19.03 9.23 13.26
CA ALA A 199 19.31 8.14 12.34
C ALA A 199 20.75 8.27 11.79
N PRO A 200 21.66 7.31 12.06
CA PRO A 200 23.07 7.43 11.70
C PRO A 200 23.30 7.63 10.19
N ASP A 201 22.60 6.87 9.33
CA ASP A 201 22.73 7.01 7.88
C ASP A 201 22.34 8.42 7.41
N ALA A 202 21.22 8.95 7.93
CA ALA A 202 20.78 10.31 7.61
C ALA A 202 21.79 11.36 8.09
N TYR A 203 22.30 11.23 9.33
CA TYR A 203 23.30 12.14 9.89
C TYR A 203 24.61 12.17 9.08
N PHE A 204 25.10 11.01 8.64
CA PHE A 204 26.37 10.91 7.92
C PHE A 204 26.26 11.09 6.39
N SER A 205 25.07 10.96 5.81
CA SER A 205 24.80 11.18 4.37
C SER A 205 24.50 12.63 4.03
N GLN A 206 23.91 13.36 4.98
CA GLN A 206 23.59 14.77 4.81
C GLN A 206 24.86 15.63 4.84
N SER A 207 25.00 16.53 3.85
CA SER A 207 25.95 17.65 3.87
C SER A 207 25.45 18.83 4.72
N HIS A 208 24.60 18.57 5.71
CA HIS A 208 23.99 19.59 6.56
C HIS A 208 25.02 20.15 7.56
N HIS A 209 25.89 21.03 7.07
CA HIS A 209 26.77 21.84 7.89
C HIS A 209 25.99 22.72 8.89
N GLN A 210 24.71 23.03 8.62
CA GLN A 210 23.89 23.93 9.45
C GLN A 210 23.63 23.45 10.88
N GLU A 211 23.40 22.14 11.12
CA GLU A 211 23.20 21.61 12.48
C GLU A 211 24.50 21.58 13.30
N GLU A 212 25.64 21.56 12.60
CA GLU A 212 26.96 21.41 13.20
C GLU A 212 27.78 22.72 13.19
N ASN A 213 27.28 23.81 12.61
CA ASN A 213 28.05 25.06 12.37
C ASN A 213 28.70 25.63 13.64
N GLY A 214 28.07 25.48 14.81
CA GLY A 214 28.68 25.86 16.10
C GLY A 214 29.64 24.80 16.67
N LEU A 215 29.39 23.52 16.42
CA LEU A 215 30.15 22.38 16.95
C LEU A 215 31.44 22.10 16.16
N LEU A 216 31.50 22.45 14.87
CA LEU A 216 32.66 22.22 14.00
C LEU A 216 33.90 23.02 14.43
N SER A 217 33.73 24.05 15.25
CA SER A 217 34.84 24.80 15.88
C SER A 217 35.51 24.03 17.03
N ASN A 218 34.84 23.00 17.58
CA ASN A 218 35.34 22.20 18.68
C ASN A 218 36.12 20.97 18.17
N ASN A 219 37.45 21.00 18.29
CA ASN A 219 38.32 19.89 17.85
C ASN A 219 37.92 18.53 18.45
N LYS A 220 37.46 18.48 19.72
CA LYS A 220 37.01 17.24 20.37
C LYS A 220 35.77 16.67 19.69
N PHE A 221 34.85 17.53 19.24
CA PHE A 221 33.68 17.10 18.47
C PHE A 221 34.07 16.54 17.12
N VAL A 222 34.93 17.24 16.37
CA VAL A 222 35.40 16.81 15.04
C VAL A 222 36.07 15.44 15.10
N GLU A 223 36.91 15.20 16.09
CA GLU A 223 37.55 13.91 16.32
C GLU A 223 36.53 12.82 16.70
N SER A 224 35.66 13.10 17.68
CA SER A 224 34.59 12.17 18.10
C SER A 224 33.66 11.81 16.92
N ARG A 225 33.35 12.78 16.06
CA ARG A 225 32.51 12.60 14.88
C ARG A 225 33.15 11.71 13.84
N LYS A 226 34.45 11.89 13.57
CA LYS A 226 35.22 11.03 12.65
C LYS A 226 35.26 9.60 13.16
N GLU A 227 35.56 9.43 14.45
CA GLU A 227 35.58 8.11 15.09
C GLU A 227 34.19 7.45 15.01
N MET A 228 33.13 8.20 15.32
CA MET A 228 31.76 7.68 15.25
C MET A 228 31.36 7.30 13.82
N LYS A 229 31.78 8.07 12.82
CA LYS A 229 31.56 7.74 11.40
C LYS A 229 32.23 6.41 11.04
N VAL A 230 33.47 6.19 11.47
CA VAL A 230 34.18 4.92 11.25
C VAL A 230 33.44 3.76 11.92
N ARG A 231 33.01 3.92 13.18
CA ARG A 231 32.21 2.90 13.88
C ARG A 231 30.92 2.56 13.14
N TYR A 232 30.21 3.57 12.64
CA TYR A 232 28.99 3.35 11.83
C TYR A 232 29.29 2.58 10.55
N GLN A 233 30.38 2.91 9.85
CA GLN A 233 30.79 2.16 8.65
C GLN A 233 31.14 0.70 8.96
N VAL A 234 31.83 0.43 10.08
CA VAL A 234 32.13 -0.94 10.52
C VAL A 234 30.84 -1.70 10.81
N PHE A 235 29.91 -1.10 11.56
CA PHE A 235 28.59 -1.67 11.83
C PHE A 235 27.85 -2.01 10.52
N LYS A 236 27.75 -1.04 9.60
CA LYS A 236 27.10 -1.21 8.29
C LYS A 236 27.72 -2.36 7.50
N GLN A 237 29.06 -2.39 7.40
CA GLN A 237 29.78 -3.45 6.70
C GLN A 237 29.56 -4.83 7.33
N ARG A 238 29.46 -4.95 8.65
CA ARG A 238 29.20 -6.24 9.31
C ARG A 238 27.81 -6.78 8.96
N VAL A 239 26.79 -5.93 9.01
CA VAL A 239 25.41 -6.29 8.62
C VAL A 239 25.35 -6.68 7.14
N GLU A 240 26.01 -5.93 6.26
CA GLU A 240 26.05 -6.21 4.82
C GLU A 240 26.85 -7.48 4.49
N LYS A 241 28.00 -7.71 5.12
CA LYS A 241 28.81 -8.93 4.92
C LYS A 241 28.10 -10.19 5.39
N ALA A 242 27.37 -10.12 6.51
CA ALA A 242 26.58 -11.24 7.01
C ALA A 242 25.50 -11.70 6.00
N ARG A 243 25.04 -10.79 5.12
CA ARG A 243 24.13 -11.09 4.01
C ARG A 243 24.84 -11.79 2.84
N VAL A 244 26.06 -11.37 2.50
CA VAL A 244 26.78 -11.85 1.30
C VAL A 244 27.44 -13.22 1.51
N ASN A 245 27.99 -13.49 2.69
CA ASN A 245 28.79 -14.69 2.94
C ASN A 245 27.97 -15.98 3.11
N GLY A 246 26.66 -15.97 2.90
CA GLY A 246 25.78 -17.14 3.06
C GLY A 246 25.71 -17.73 4.47
N THR A 247 26.35 -17.08 5.46
CA THR A 247 26.47 -17.55 6.84
C THR A 247 25.13 -17.49 7.60
N LEU A 248 24.23 -16.60 7.15
CA LEU A 248 22.85 -16.49 7.58
C LEU A 248 21.98 -16.39 6.32
N SER A 249 20.95 -17.22 6.17
CA SER A 249 20.08 -17.15 5.00
C SER A 249 19.37 -15.79 4.94
N SER A 250 19.54 -15.06 3.84
CA SER A 250 18.77 -13.84 3.51
C SER A 250 17.34 -14.16 3.06
N GLY A 251 17.03 -15.44 2.85
CA GLY A 251 15.71 -15.91 2.48
C GLY A 251 14.68 -15.69 3.60
N ARG A 252 13.42 -15.51 3.20
CA ARG A 252 12.28 -15.52 4.12
C ARG A 252 12.40 -16.75 5.03
N GLY A 253 12.27 -16.56 6.34
CA GLY A 253 12.20 -17.68 7.28
C GLY A 253 11.11 -18.67 6.85
N ARG A 254 11.23 -19.94 7.27
CA ARG A 254 10.27 -20.99 6.89
C ARG A 254 8.83 -20.48 7.10
N ALA A 255 7.97 -20.73 6.11
CA ALA A 255 6.53 -20.40 6.20
C ALA A 255 5.85 -21.09 7.40
N ASP A 256 6.47 -22.17 7.86
CA ASP A 256 6.17 -22.89 9.07
C ASP A 256 7.30 -22.70 10.10
N ARG A 257 7.03 -22.00 11.21
CA ARG A 257 8.02 -21.73 12.27
C ARG A 257 7.37 -21.46 13.64
N PRO A 258 8.06 -21.81 14.75
CA PRO A 258 7.66 -21.44 16.10
C PRO A 258 7.89 -19.93 16.36
N PRO A 259 7.30 -19.38 17.44
CA PRO A 259 7.58 -18.02 17.87
C PRO A 259 9.01 -17.92 18.45
N ILE A 260 9.68 -16.80 18.21
CA ILE A 260 10.99 -16.45 18.75
C ILE A 260 10.86 -15.10 19.45
N ILE A 261 11.08 -15.10 20.76
CA ILE A 261 11.14 -13.91 21.59
C ILE A 261 12.56 -13.85 22.18
N GLN A 262 13.26 -12.74 21.96
CA GLN A 262 14.59 -12.54 22.52
C GLN A 262 14.76 -11.11 23.02
N VAL A 263 15.10 -10.97 24.30
CA VAL A 263 15.55 -9.70 24.87
C VAL A 263 17.04 -9.56 24.57
N ILE A 264 17.45 -8.47 23.94
CA ILE A 264 18.84 -8.23 23.55
C ILE A 264 19.58 -7.63 24.75
N GLN A 265 20.60 -8.34 25.21
CA GLN A 265 21.43 -8.00 26.37
C GLN A 265 22.89 -8.31 26.04
N ASN A 266 23.84 -7.86 26.88
CA ASN A 266 25.24 -8.24 26.71
C ASN A 266 25.39 -9.76 26.94
N ASP A 267 26.21 -10.43 26.12
CA ASP A 267 26.72 -11.75 26.47
C ASP A 267 27.64 -11.56 27.70
N ALA A 268 27.38 -12.30 28.77
CA ALA A 268 27.96 -12.16 30.12
C ALA A 268 29.47 -12.46 30.22
N VAL A 269 30.32 -11.72 29.48
CA VAL A 269 31.78 -11.95 29.43
C VAL A 269 32.59 -10.84 30.10
N ASP A 270 31.99 -9.69 30.46
CA ASP A 270 32.70 -8.64 31.21
C ASP A 270 31.84 -8.17 32.40
N ASP A 271 31.69 -9.03 33.42
CA ASP A 271 31.09 -8.68 34.73
C ASP A 271 32.05 -7.91 35.66
N GLU A 272 33.17 -7.43 35.13
CA GLU A 272 34.01 -6.46 35.83
C GLU A 272 33.98 -5.14 35.06
N VAL A 273 33.37 -4.12 35.71
CA VAL A 273 33.66 -2.68 35.63
C VAL A 273 32.47 -1.75 35.22
N LYS A 274 31.98 -1.02 36.25
CA LYS A 274 31.60 0.43 36.35
C LYS A 274 30.12 0.84 36.43
N GLU A 275 29.80 1.53 37.53
CA GLU A 275 28.65 2.42 37.82
C GLU A 275 28.38 3.55 36.78
N ASN A 276 29.07 3.55 35.64
CA ASN A 276 28.99 4.55 34.56
C ASN A 276 28.51 3.95 33.22
N GLU A 277 27.89 2.76 33.22
CA GLU A 277 27.29 2.21 32.01
C GLU A 277 26.18 3.15 31.48
N THR A 278 26.26 3.46 30.19
CA THR A 278 25.23 4.24 29.50
C THR A 278 23.92 3.47 29.53
N LYS A 279 22.90 4.06 30.15
CA LYS A 279 21.54 3.49 30.13
C LYS A 279 21.00 3.51 28.70
N VAL A 280 20.75 2.33 28.16
CA VAL A 280 20.12 2.13 26.84
C VAL A 280 18.71 1.57 27.02
N PRO A 281 17.75 1.96 26.16
CA PRO A 281 16.41 1.38 26.13
C PRO A 281 16.43 -0.15 26.02
N LEU A 282 15.49 -0.83 26.70
CA LEU A 282 15.31 -2.27 26.55
C LEU A 282 14.94 -2.60 25.10
N LEU A 283 15.55 -3.65 24.55
CA LEU A 283 15.36 -4.04 23.17
C LEU A 283 14.85 -5.49 23.08
N VAL A 284 13.71 -5.70 22.41
CA VAL A 284 13.03 -7.00 22.32
C VAL A 284 12.77 -7.39 20.86
N TYR A 285 13.37 -8.48 20.42
CA TYR A 285 13.10 -9.11 19.13
C TYR A 285 11.89 -10.04 19.22
N VAL A 286 10.97 -9.91 18.28
CA VAL A 286 9.75 -10.73 18.20
C VAL A 286 9.56 -11.26 16.78
N SER A 287 9.71 -12.56 16.58
CA SER A 287 9.17 -13.25 15.39
C SER A 287 8.02 -14.13 15.85
N ARG A 288 6.80 -13.79 15.44
CA ARG A 288 5.61 -14.59 15.78
C ARG A 288 5.64 -15.97 15.14
N GLU A 289 4.86 -16.88 15.71
CA GLU A 289 4.58 -18.17 15.11
C GLU A 289 3.86 -17.97 13.77
N LYS A 290 4.23 -18.77 12.77
CA LYS A 290 3.51 -18.86 11.51
C LYS A 290 3.34 -20.31 11.13
N ARG A 291 2.10 -20.68 10.78
CA ARG A 291 1.75 -22.00 10.24
C ARG A 291 1.00 -21.79 8.92
N PRO A 292 1.25 -22.59 7.87
CA PRO A 292 0.57 -22.45 6.57
C PRO A 292 -0.95 -22.53 6.64
N THR A 293 -1.49 -23.19 7.66
CA THR A 293 -2.93 -23.39 7.87
C THR A 293 -3.63 -22.23 8.58
N HIS A 294 -2.88 -21.23 9.07
CA HIS A 294 -3.42 -20.16 9.90
C HIS A 294 -3.26 -18.80 9.22
N PRO A 295 -4.34 -17.99 9.11
CA PRO A 295 -4.22 -16.63 8.61
C PRO A 295 -3.40 -15.79 9.58
N HIS A 296 -2.41 -15.06 9.07
CA HIS A 296 -1.52 -14.26 9.92
C HIS A 296 -1.84 -12.76 9.88
N HIS A 297 -2.85 -12.30 9.12
CA HIS A 297 -3.34 -10.92 9.16
C HIS A 297 -2.26 -9.82 8.99
N PHE A 298 -1.21 -10.10 8.21
CA PHE A 298 -0.13 -9.15 7.86
C PHE A 298 0.34 -8.29 9.05
N LYS A 299 0.40 -6.96 8.90
CA LYS A 299 0.89 -6.02 9.91
C LYS A 299 -0.04 -5.92 11.12
N ALA A 300 -1.36 -5.98 10.94
CA ALA A 300 -2.33 -5.97 12.04
C ALA A 300 -2.06 -7.08 13.05
N GLY A 301 -1.86 -8.31 12.56
CA GLY A 301 -1.54 -9.45 13.42
C GLY A 301 -0.16 -9.32 14.08
N ALA A 302 0.82 -8.71 13.40
CA ALA A 302 2.14 -8.47 13.98
C ALA A 302 2.06 -7.46 15.13
N LEU A 303 1.32 -6.36 14.94
CA LEU A 303 1.05 -5.36 15.97
C LEU A 303 0.26 -5.92 17.15
N ASN A 304 -0.72 -6.81 16.91
CA ASN A 304 -1.45 -7.48 17.99
C ASN A 304 -0.57 -8.42 18.81
N VAL A 305 0.33 -9.17 18.17
CA VAL A 305 1.33 -9.97 18.88
C VAL A 305 2.25 -9.07 19.72
N LEU A 306 2.75 -7.97 19.14
CA LEU A 306 3.55 -6.99 19.90
C LEU A 306 2.76 -6.42 21.08
N LEU A 307 1.47 -6.11 20.91
CA LEU A 307 0.62 -5.58 21.98
C LEU A 307 0.50 -6.55 23.15
N ARG A 308 0.34 -7.85 22.87
CA ARG A 308 0.29 -8.90 23.91
C ARG A 308 1.64 -9.11 24.59
N VAL A 309 2.70 -9.30 23.81
CA VAL A 309 4.06 -9.55 24.31
C VAL A 309 4.56 -8.39 25.17
N SER A 310 4.40 -7.15 24.69
CA SER A 310 4.76 -5.97 25.47
C SER A 310 3.89 -5.81 26.72
N GLY A 311 2.62 -6.24 26.68
CA GLY A 311 1.71 -6.16 27.83
C GLY A 311 2.20 -6.91 29.07
N ILE A 312 2.96 -7.99 28.90
CA ILE A 312 3.55 -8.72 30.03
C ILE A 312 5.01 -8.34 30.32
N ILE A 313 5.72 -7.74 29.36
CA ILE A 313 7.14 -7.35 29.52
C ILE A 313 7.26 -5.93 30.10
N SER A 314 6.81 -4.92 29.36
CA SER A 314 6.95 -3.50 29.75
C SER A 314 5.64 -2.88 30.24
N ASN A 315 4.52 -3.36 29.70
CA ASN A 315 3.16 -2.89 29.92
C ASN A 315 3.01 -1.36 29.81
N SER A 316 3.69 -0.73 28.85
CA SER A 316 3.65 0.73 28.72
C SER A 316 2.25 1.22 28.33
N PRO A 317 1.69 2.27 28.96
CA PRO A 317 0.37 2.79 28.64
C PRO A 317 0.29 3.45 27.25
N TYR A 318 1.43 3.77 26.63
CA TYR A 318 1.50 4.37 25.31
C TYR A 318 2.39 3.54 24.37
N VAL A 319 2.01 3.53 23.10
CA VAL A 319 2.67 2.79 22.02
C VAL A 319 2.96 3.75 20.86
N LEU A 320 4.23 3.90 20.49
CA LEU A 320 4.65 4.47 19.22
C LEU A 320 4.73 3.36 18.18
N ALA A 321 4.01 3.48 17.07
CA ALA A 321 4.13 2.54 15.95
C ALA A 321 4.87 3.17 14.76
N LEU A 322 5.85 2.44 14.23
CA LEU A 322 6.68 2.85 13.10
C LEU A 322 6.73 1.75 12.04
N ASP A 323 6.66 2.17 10.79
CA ASP A 323 7.17 1.36 9.67
C ASP A 323 8.69 1.25 9.72
N CYS A 324 9.23 0.15 9.22
CA CYS A 324 10.68 -0.09 9.25
C CYS A 324 11.51 0.93 8.45
N ASP A 325 10.90 1.65 7.51
CA ASP A 325 11.50 2.72 6.71
C ASP A 325 11.18 4.13 7.22
N MET A 326 10.57 4.27 8.41
CA MET A 326 10.18 5.56 9.00
C MET A 326 10.99 5.86 10.26
N TYR A 327 12.14 6.52 10.11
CA TYR A 327 13.01 6.84 11.24
C TYR A 327 12.54 8.08 12.02
N CYS A 328 12.91 8.15 13.30
CA CYS A 328 12.65 9.30 14.17
C CYS A 328 13.64 10.44 13.83
N ASN A 329 13.13 11.49 13.19
CA ASN A 329 13.92 12.64 12.75
C ASN A 329 13.93 13.80 13.77
N ASP A 330 12.82 14.04 14.46
CA ASP A 330 12.77 14.92 15.62
C ASP A 330 12.80 14.08 16.90
N PRO A 331 13.88 14.14 17.70
CA PRO A 331 13.98 13.33 18.91
C PRO A 331 12.92 13.70 19.95
N THR A 332 12.34 14.90 19.87
CA THR A 332 11.38 15.39 20.88
C THR A 332 9.95 14.91 20.62
N SER A 333 9.69 14.12 19.58
CA SER A 333 8.34 13.69 19.19
C SER A 333 7.57 12.98 20.31
N ALA A 334 8.27 12.22 21.17
CA ALA A 334 7.67 11.55 22.32
C ALA A 334 7.13 12.57 23.34
N ARG A 335 7.95 13.55 23.73
CA ARG A 335 7.54 14.63 24.63
C ARG A 335 6.41 15.47 24.02
N GLN A 336 6.48 15.78 22.73
CA GLN A 336 5.41 16.49 22.02
C GLN A 336 4.08 15.73 22.08
N ALA A 337 4.09 14.41 21.89
CA ALA A 337 2.88 13.59 22.02
C ALA A 337 2.36 13.55 23.46
N MET A 338 3.26 13.49 24.46
CA MET A 338 2.88 13.50 25.88
C MET A 338 2.15 14.79 26.26
N CYS A 339 2.50 15.94 25.67
CA CYS A 339 1.79 17.20 25.91
C CYS A 339 0.26 17.09 25.72
N PHE A 340 -0.20 16.18 24.85
CA PHE A 340 -1.63 15.89 24.66
C PHE A 340 -2.13 14.75 25.57
N HIS A 341 -1.34 13.68 25.70
CA HIS A 341 -1.75 12.46 26.42
C HIS A 341 -1.82 12.62 27.93
N ILE A 342 -1.09 13.57 28.51
CA ILE A 342 -1.15 13.87 29.95
C ILE A 342 -1.93 15.15 30.26
N ASP A 343 -2.50 15.83 29.25
CA ASP A 343 -3.41 16.96 29.47
C ASP A 343 -4.70 16.45 30.14
N PRO A 344 -5.07 16.94 31.35
CA PRO A 344 -6.25 16.47 32.07
C PRO A 344 -7.57 16.62 31.32
N ASN A 345 -7.68 17.62 30.44
CA ASN A 345 -8.88 17.93 29.67
C ASN A 345 -9.01 17.01 28.45
N LEU A 346 -7.89 16.66 27.81
CA LEU A 346 -7.88 15.91 26.55
C LEU A 346 -7.69 14.40 26.76
N SER A 347 -6.86 14.02 27.73
CA SER A 347 -6.40 12.64 27.92
C SER A 347 -7.55 11.64 27.98
N ARG A 348 -8.61 11.92 28.75
CA ARG A 348 -9.73 10.99 28.97
C ARG A 348 -10.38 10.47 27.69
N SER A 349 -10.39 11.28 26.63
CA SER A 349 -11.01 10.94 25.34
C SER A 349 -10.01 10.67 24.22
N LEU A 350 -8.72 10.93 24.44
CA LEU A 350 -7.68 10.83 23.41
C LEU A 350 -7.19 9.39 23.25
N ALA A 351 -7.39 8.82 22.06
CA ALA A 351 -6.82 7.54 21.70
C ALA A 351 -5.40 7.69 21.16
N PHE A 352 -5.12 8.63 20.26
CA PHE A 352 -3.79 8.76 19.67
C PHE A 352 -3.45 10.16 19.17
N VAL A 353 -2.16 10.44 19.08
CA VAL A 353 -1.57 11.60 18.41
C VAL A 353 -0.93 11.14 17.11
N GLN A 354 -1.40 11.65 15.98
CA GLN A 354 -0.90 11.34 14.63
C GLN A 354 0.05 12.44 14.16
N PHE A 355 1.25 12.07 13.71
CA PHE A 355 2.16 12.96 12.99
C PHE A 355 2.05 12.71 11.47
N PRO A 356 2.37 13.69 10.61
CA PRO A 356 2.39 13.47 9.17
C PRO A 356 3.42 12.42 8.77
N GLN A 357 3.11 11.63 7.75
CA GLN A 357 4.13 10.85 7.04
C GLN A 357 4.88 11.79 6.09
N MET A 358 6.17 11.95 6.32
CA MET A 358 7.04 12.80 5.52
C MET A 358 8.19 11.97 4.95
N PHE A 359 8.74 12.40 3.81
CA PHE A 359 9.73 11.60 3.08
C PHE A 359 10.99 12.42 2.76
N HIS A 360 12.16 11.81 2.90
CA HIS A 360 13.44 12.49 2.72
C HIS A 360 13.96 12.46 1.27
N ASN A 361 13.46 11.54 0.44
CA ASN A 361 13.92 11.28 -0.93
C ASN A 361 12.99 11.87 -2.00
N LEU A 362 12.20 12.90 -1.67
CA LEU A 362 11.27 13.54 -2.62
C LEU A 362 12.02 14.35 -3.68
N SER A 363 11.58 14.22 -4.93
CA SER A 363 12.03 15.11 -6.00
C SER A 363 11.46 16.51 -5.80
N LYS A 364 12.16 17.54 -6.32
CA LYS A 364 11.70 18.95 -6.20
C LYS A 364 10.30 19.19 -6.79
N SER A 365 9.86 18.38 -7.77
CA SER A 365 8.54 18.56 -8.41
C SER A 365 7.50 17.52 -8.01
N ASP A 366 7.84 16.57 -7.13
CA ASP A 366 6.97 15.51 -6.59
C ASP A 366 5.97 14.96 -7.63
N ILE A 367 6.51 14.43 -8.74
CA ILE A 367 5.70 14.05 -9.92
C ILE A 367 4.70 12.92 -9.64
N TYR A 368 4.89 12.16 -8.57
CA TYR A 368 4.00 11.06 -8.15
C TYR A 368 3.04 11.44 -7.02
N ASN A 369 3.14 12.68 -6.51
CA ASN A 369 2.37 13.17 -5.36
C ASN A 369 2.55 12.25 -4.14
N ASP A 370 3.80 11.91 -3.84
CA ASP A 370 4.19 11.05 -2.71
C ASP A 370 4.07 11.79 -1.38
N LEU A 371 4.16 13.13 -1.37
CA LEU A 371 3.96 13.93 -0.17
C LEU A 371 2.52 13.81 0.39
N LEU A 372 1.57 13.37 -0.44
CA LEU A 372 0.15 13.29 -0.09
C LEU A 372 -0.35 14.61 0.53
N ARG A 373 0.09 15.74 -0.06
CA ARG A 373 -0.10 17.10 0.46
C ARG A 373 -1.55 17.41 0.84
N THR A 374 -2.51 17.03 0.00
CA THR A 374 -3.93 17.25 0.31
C THR A 374 -4.36 16.56 1.60
N ALA A 375 -3.85 15.37 1.90
CA ALA A 375 -4.18 14.65 3.13
C ALA A 375 -3.53 15.34 4.35
N PHE A 376 -2.20 15.44 4.38
CA PHE A 376 -1.47 15.90 5.57
C PHE A 376 -1.46 17.42 5.76
N GLU A 377 -1.41 18.22 4.70
CA GLU A 377 -1.32 19.68 4.80
C GLU A 377 -2.67 20.41 4.73
N VAL A 378 -3.75 19.71 4.39
CA VAL A 378 -5.10 20.30 4.28
C VAL A 378 -6.11 19.52 5.11
N GLN A 379 -6.38 18.26 4.74
CA GLN A 379 -7.48 17.49 5.33
C GLN A 379 -7.25 17.18 6.81
N TRP A 380 -6.02 16.84 7.24
CA TRP A 380 -5.76 16.44 8.63
C TRP A 380 -5.94 17.60 9.59
N TYR A 381 -5.57 18.82 9.19
CA TYR A 381 -5.87 20.02 10.00
C TYR A 381 -7.38 20.26 10.16
N GLY A 382 -8.18 20.04 9.11
CA GLY A 382 -9.64 20.21 9.21
C GLY A 382 -10.33 19.07 9.96
N MET A 383 -9.84 17.85 9.84
CA MET A 383 -10.27 16.72 10.67
C MET A 383 -9.94 16.93 12.15
N ASP A 384 -8.77 17.49 12.45
CA ASP A 384 -8.38 17.86 13.83
C ASP A 384 -9.31 18.91 14.43
N GLY A 385 -9.87 19.80 13.60
CA GLY A 385 -10.91 20.75 14.02
C GLY A 385 -12.28 20.12 14.27
N LEU A 386 -12.47 18.84 13.92
CA LEU A 386 -13.62 18.04 14.29
C LEU A 386 -13.30 17.20 15.53
N ARG A 387 -12.89 15.94 15.33
CA ARG A 387 -12.55 14.99 16.40
C ARG A 387 -11.19 14.31 16.17
N GLY A 388 -10.41 14.81 15.23
CA GLY A 388 -9.10 14.25 14.88
C GLY A 388 -9.06 13.44 13.57
N PRO A 389 -7.87 13.24 12.97
CA PRO A 389 -7.66 12.38 11.82
C PRO A 389 -7.68 10.89 12.21
N PHE A 390 -7.90 10.00 11.24
CA PHE A 390 -7.72 8.56 11.48
C PHE A 390 -6.24 8.14 11.45
N LEU A 391 -5.95 6.94 11.95
CA LEU A 391 -4.60 6.37 11.99
C LEU A 391 -4.04 6.19 10.57
N SER A 392 -2.82 6.68 10.35
CA SER A 392 -2.14 6.63 9.05
C SER A 392 -0.99 5.61 9.07
N GLY A 393 -1.15 4.47 9.72
CA GLY A 393 -0.22 3.33 9.63
C GLY A 393 1.15 3.45 10.32
N THR A 394 1.68 4.66 10.53
CA THR A 394 2.99 4.92 11.14
C THR A 394 3.04 6.32 11.77
N GLY A 395 4.04 6.59 12.61
CA GLY A 395 4.29 7.91 13.20
C GLY A 395 3.18 8.38 14.13
N PHE A 396 2.61 7.47 14.92
CA PHE A 396 1.54 7.80 15.87
C PHE A 396 1.85 7.25 17.26
N TYR A 397 1.46 8.03 18.28
CA TYR A 397 1.51 7.64 19.68
C TYR A 397 0.09 7.29 20.16
N LEU A 398 -0.17 6.01 20.32
CA LEU A 398 -1.45 5.42 20.70
C LEU A 398 -1.50 5.15 22.20
N LYS A 399 -2.64 5.42 22.82
CA LYS A 399 -2.95 5.01 24.18
C LYS A 399 -3.41 3.55 24.18
N ARG A 400 -2.67 2.67 24.86
CA ARG A 400 -2.88 1.21 24.87
C ARG A 400 -4.31 0.83 25.21
N GLU A 401 -4.89 1.43 26.26
CA GLU A 401 -6.25 1.12 26.71
C GLU A 401 -7.33 1.36 25.66
N ALA A 402 -7.10 2.28 24.71
CA ALA A 402 -8.07 2.59 23.67
C ALA A 402 -8.31 1.40 22.73
N LEU A 403 -7.33 0.51 22.59
CA LEU A 403 -7.46 -0.73 21.82
C LEU A 403 -8.29 -1.81 22.53
N PHE A 404 -8.52 -1.66 23.84
CA PHE A 404 -9.30 -2.61 24.62
C PHE A 404 -10.71 -2.10 24.88
N ARG A 405 -10.88 -0.82 25.26
CA ARG A 405 -12.18 -0.29 25.75
C ARG A 405 -12.63 1.01 25.10
N SER A 406 -13.84 1.46 25.43
CA SER A 406 -14.34 2.81 25.11
C SER A 406 -13.92 3.83 26.18
N PRO A 407 -13.89 5.15 25.89
CA PRO A 407 -13.47 6.15 26.87
C PRO A 407 -14.48 6.34 28.01
N THR A 408 -15.76 6.02 27.80
CA THR A 408 -16.82 6.12 28.83
C THR A 408 -16.82 4.94 29.80
N GLN A 409 -16.25 3.81 29.38
CA GLN A 409 -16.18 2.60 30.19
C GLN A 409 -15.02 2.70 31.18
N LYS A 410 -15.35 2.84 32.48
CA LYS A 410 -14.36 2.96 33.56
C LYS A 410 -13.75 1.62 34.00
N ASP A 411 -14.48 0.52 33.80
CA ASP A 411 -14.05 -0.80 34.27
C ASP A 411 -13.72 -1.73 33.08
N LEU A 412 -12.54 -2.37 33.13
CA LEU A 412 -12.08 -3.38 32.17
C LEU A 412 -12.71 -4.76 32.40
N SER A 413 -13.42 -4.99 33.51
CA SER A 413 -13.99 -6.28 33.91
C SER A 413 -14.84 -6.96 32.82
N HIS A 414 -15.51 -6.20 31.97
CA HIS A 414 -16.32 -6.72 30.86
C HIS A 414 -15.51 -7.25 29.66
N ILE A 415 -14.22 -6.92 29.54
CA ILE A 415 -13.36 -7.25 28.38
C ILE A 415 -12.26 -8.23 28.76
N THR A 416 -11.99 -8.43 30.05
CA THR A 416 -10.93 -9.32 30.54
C THR A 416 -11.38 -10.79 30.71
N ASN A 417 -12.54 -11.17 30.18
CA ASN A 417 -12.94 -12.57 30.10
C ASN A 417 -11.96 -13.34 29.19
N LYS A 418 -11.52 -14.53 29.63
CA LYS A 418 -10.65 -15.42 28.85
C LYS A 418 -11.17 -15.70 27.43
N GLN A 419 -12.49 -15.69 27.25
CA GLN A 419 -13.11 -15.83 25.93
C GLN A 419 -12.78 -14.69 24.98
N ASP A 420 -12.57 -13.47 25.48
CA ASP A 420 -12.36 -12.29 24.66
C ASP A 420 -10.88 -11.97 24.44
N VAL A 421 -10.05 -12.08 25.49
CA VAL A 421 -8.63 -11.69 25.44
C VAL A 421 -7.65 -12.86 25.31
N GLY A 422 -8.13 -14.10 25.50
CA GLY A 422 -7.34 -15.33 25.43
C GLY A 422 -7.06 -15.96 26.79
N CYS A 423 -6.38 -17.12 26.76
CA CYS A 423 -6.26 -18.01 27.93
C CYS A 423 -5.18 -17.62 28.96
N SER A 424 -4.31 -16.66 28.65
CA SER A 424 -3.18 -16.26 29.51
C SER A 424 -3.63 -15.52 30.76
N ASP A 425 -3.45 -16.14 31.93
CA ASP A 425 -3.71 -15.51 33.22
C ASP A 425 -2.75 -14.36 33.51
N GLU A 426 -1.48 -14.47 33.08
CA GLU A 426 -0.50 -13.39 33.29
C GLU A 426 -0.83 -12.16 32.44
N PHE A 427 -1.23 -12.36 31.18
CA PHE A 427 -1.66 -11.25 30.34
C PHE A 427 -2.95 -10.62 30.87
N ILE A 428 -3.94 -11.40 31.29
CA ILE A 428 -5.17 -10.86 31.92
C ILE A 428 -4.81 -10.06 33.18
N ALA A 429 -3.93 -10.59 34.04
CA ALA A 429 -3.48 -9.87 35.22
C ALA A 429 -2.77 -8.56 34.85
N SER A 430 -2.00 -8.52 33.76
CA SER A 430 -1.33 -7.31 33.28
C SER A 430 -2.30 -6.19 32.87
N LEU A 431 -3.49 -6.54 32.38
CA LEU A 431 -4.53 -5.57 31.98
C LEU A 431 -5.19 -4.86 33.17
N HIS A 432 -5.19 -5.48 34.35
CA HIS A 432 -5.77 -4.93 35.58
C HIS A 432 -4.76 -4.17 36.45
N ARG A 433 -3.45 -4.33 36.19
CA ARG A 433 -2.42 -3.64 36.95
C ARG A 433 -2.31 -2.20 36.45
N ASP A 434 -2.74 -1.25 37.28
CA ASP A 434 -2.44 0.17 37.09
C ASP A 434 -0.93 0.39 37.23
N ASN A 435 -0.20 0.24 36.12
CA ASN A 435 1.22 0.58 35.95
C ASN A 435 2.16 0.04 37.05
N LYS A 436 2.58 -1.23 36.96
CA LYS A 436 3.79 -1.69 37.66
C LYS A 436 4.95 -1.87 36.69
N PHE A 437 5.73 -0.80 36.60
CA PHE A 437 7.13 -0.75 36.17
C PHE A 437 8.07 -1.63 37.04
N GLU A 438 7.55 -2.31 38.06
CA GLU A 438 8.32 -3.04 39.08
C GLU A 438 8.93 -4.38 38.61
N ALA A 439 8.52 -4.95 37.48
CA ALA A 439 9.05 -6.25 37.02
C ALA A 439 10.49 -6.17 36.47
N ILE A 440 10.94 -4.99 36.01
CA ILE A 440 12.26 -4.79 35.40
C ILE A 440 13.17 -3.90 36.26
N SER A 441 12.62 -3.17 37.25
CA SER A 441 13.38 -2.17 38.00
C SER A 441 14.48 -2.74 38.90
N ASN A 442 14.46 -4.05 39.23
CA ASN A 442 15.38 -4.63 40.22
C ASN A 442 16.19 -5.86 39.74
N ASN A 443 16.06 -6.33 38.50
CA ASN A 443 16.95 -7.38 37.95
C ASN A 443 16.92 -7.33 36.41
N GLN A 444 18.09 -7.16 35.80
CA GLN A 444 18.25 -7.00 34.34
C GLN A 444 17.81 -8.21 33.50
N HIS A 445 17.39 -9.32 34.10
CA HIS A 445 16.96 -10.51 33.37
C HIS A 445 15.45 -10.73 33.43
N VAL A 446 14.81 -10.70 32.25
CA VAL A 446 13.44 -11.18 32.09
C VAL A 446 13.42 -12.68 32.39
N SER A 447 12.61 -13.10 33.36
CA SER A 447 12.56 -14.51 33.77
C SER A 447 12.20 -15.44 32.61
N ASN A 448 12.77 -16.65 32.60
CA ASN A 448 12.45 -17.67 31.58
C ASN A 448 10.94 -17.96 31.51
N ARG A 449 10.24 -17.93 32.66
CA ARG A 449 8.79 -18.06 32.72
C ARG A 449 8.06 -16.98 31.93
N LEU A 450 8.50 -15.71 32.03
CA LEU A 450 7.90 -14.61 31.27
C LEU A 450 8.19 -14.73 29.77
N LEU A 451 9.36 -15.25 29.40
CA LEU A 451 9.69 -15.54 28.00
C LEU A 451 8.86 -16.69 27.43
N ASP A 452 8.58 -17.73 28.21
CA ASP A 452 7.68 -18.83 27.82
C ASP A 452 6.24 -18.31 27.64
N GLU A 453 5.78 -17.46 28.54
CA GLU A 453 4.48 -16.80 28.40
C GLU A 453 4.43 -15.89 27.16
N ALA A 454 5.49 -15.14 26.89
CA ALA A 454 5.60 -14.31 25.69
C ALA A 454 5.55 -15.14 24.40
N ARG A 455 6.15 -16.34 24.40
CA ARG A 455 6.06 -17.28 23.28
C ARG A 455 4.63 -17.78 23.08
N LEU A 456 3.90 -18.09 24.16
CA LEU A 456 2.47 -18.42 24.10
C LEU A 456 1.65 -17.28 23.48
N LEU A 457 1.87 -16.04 23.93
CA LEU A 457 1.17 -14.86 23.41
C LEU A 457 1.49 -14.56 21.93
N ALA A 458 2.65 -15.00 21.45
CA ALA A 458 3.09 -14.89 20.07
C ALA A 458 2.68 -16.09 19.19
N SER A 459 1.91 -17.04 19.73
CA SER A 459 1.38 -18.17 18.98
C SER A 459 0.30 -17.74 17.98
N CYS A 460 0.22 -18.46 16.85
CA CYS A 460 -0.77 -18.23 15.81
C CYS A 460 -2.16 -18.77 16.14
N THR A 461 -2.30 -19.53 17.22
CA THR A 461 -3.60 -20.01 17.72
C THR A 461 -4.15 -19.14 18.85
N TYR A 462 -3.35 -18.21 19.38
CA TYR A 462 -3.73 -17.43 20.56
C TYR A 462 -4.96 -16.55 20.32
N ASP A 463 -5.12 -15.99 19.11
CA ASP A 463 -6.27 -15.16 18.75
C ASP A 463 -7.46 -15.96 18.17
N GLN A 464 -7.35 -17.28 18.05
CA GLN A 464 -8.48 -18.12 17.61
C GLN A 464 -9.61 -18.12 18.63
N HIS A 465 -10.83 -17.88 18.14
CA HIS A 465 -12.04 -17.83 18.97
C HIS A 465 -12.03 -16.74 20.06
N THR A 466 -11.19 -15.71 19.88
CA THR A 466 -11.14 -14.53 20.75
C THR A 466 -11.68 -13.29 20.03
N GLN A 467 -11.70 -12.14 20.70
CA GLN A 467 -12.08 -10.85 20.09
C GLN A 467 -10.91 -10.09 19.48
N TRP A 468 -9.69 -10.65 19.47
CA TRP A 468 -8.52 -10.04 18.84
C TRP A 468 -8.73 -9.85 17.33
N GLY A 469 -8.49 -8.64 16.85
CA GLY A 469 -8.67 -8.28 15.44
C GLY A 469 -10.10 -8.02 15.00
N GLU A 470 -11.09 -8.38 15.83
CA GLU A 470 -12.51 -8.15 15.61
C GLU A 470 -13.02 -6.94 16.41
N GLN A 471 -12.72 -6.90 17.71
CA GLN A 471 -13.09 -5.82 18.61
C GLN A 471 -11.91 -5.31 19.46
N ILE A 472 -10.89 -6.14 19.68
CA ILE A 472 -9.70 -5.83 20.49
C ILE A 472 -8.47 -5.69 19.60
N GLY A 473 -7.63 -4.70 19.89
CA GLY A 473 -6.37 -4.51 19.18
C GLY A 473 -6.52 -3.84 17.81
N PHE A 474 -5.59 -4.15 16.90
CA PHE A 474 -5.59 -3.74 15.50
C PHE A 474 -6.49 -4.65 14.67
N MET A 475 -7.32 -4.07 13.80
CA MET A 475 -8.46 -4.76 13.17
C MET A 475 -8.06 -5.57 11.93
N TYR A 476 -8.60 -6.78 11.76
CA TYR A 476 -8.23 -7.73 10.70
C TYR A 476 -9.08 -7.63 9.43
N HIS A 477 -10.13 -6.83 9.45
CA HIS A 477 -11.19 -6.81 8.43
C HIS A 477 -10.83 -6.22 7.07
N SER A 478 -9.67 -5.58 6.93
CA SER A 478 -9.25 -4.94 5.68
C SER A 478 -7.73 -4.93 5.56
N VAL A 479 -7.25 -4.80 4.32
CA VAL A 479 -5.81 -4.58 4.02
C VAL A 479 -5.31 -3.18 4.41
N VAL A 480 -6.23 -2.31 4.87
CA VAL A 480 -5.98 -1.01 5.51
C VAL A 480 -6.38 -1.10 6.99
N GLU A 481 -5.63 -1.86 7.77
CA GLU A 481 -5.91 -2.10 9.19
C GLU A 481 -5.88 -0.80 9.99
N ASP A 482 -5.05 0.15 9.57
CA ASP A 482 -4.88 1.46 10.18
C ASP A 482 -6.18 2.28 10.10
N TYR A 483 -6.74 2.45 8.89
CA TYR A 483 -8.02 3.09 8.67
C TYR A 483 -9.12 2.38 9.47
N MET A 484 -9.16 1.05 9.45
CA MET A 484 -10.20 0.28 10.14
C MET A 484 -10.09 0.40 11.66
N THR A 485 -8.89 0.30 12.24
CA THR A 485 -8.67 0.50 13.67
C THR A 485 -9.03 1.93 14.06
N GLY A 486 -8.60 2.94 13.30
CA GLY A 486 -9.00 4.32 13.51
C GLY A 486 -10.53 4.47 13.49
N PHE A 487 -11.20 3.95 12.47
CA PHE A 487 -12.65 3.99 12.35
C PHE A 487 -13.37 3.36 13.55
N GLN A 488 -12.90 2.19 14.01
CA GLN A 488 -13.46 1.53 15.19
C GLN A 488 -13.25 2.33 16.48
N LEU A 489 -12.08 2.93 16.68
CA LEU A 489 -11.81 3.80 17.83
C LEU A 489 -12.79 4.98 17.88
N PHE A 490 -13.04 5.62 16.73
CA PHE A 490 -14.01 6.71 16.64
C PHE A 490 -15.45 6.23 16.86
N CYS A 491 -15.83 5.05 16.36
CA CYS A 491 -17.13 4.43 16.63
C CYS A 491 -17.33 4.08 18.12
N LYS A 492 -16.24 3.81 18.85
CA LYS A 492 -16.24 3.62 20.31
C LYS A 492 -16.26 4.94 21.09
N GLY A 493 -16.17 6.08 20.42
CA GLY A 493 -16.24 7.40 21.03
C GLY A 493 -14.89 8.05 21.35
N TRP A 494 -13.76 7.44 21.00
CA TRP A 494 -12.45 8.07 21.12
C TRP A 494 -12.26 9.22 20.11
N ILE A 495 -11.32 10.09 20.41
CA ILE A 495 -10.83 11.15 19.50
C ILE A 495 -9.33 10.99 19.25
N SER A 496 -8.80 11.73 18.29
CA SER A 496 -7.37 11.83 18.02
C SER A 496 -6.93 13.28 17.87
N VAL A 497 -5.62 13.49 17.84
CA VAL A 497 -5.00 14.79 17.57
C VAL A 497 -4.03 14.70 16.41
N TYR A 498 -3.98 15.74 15.59
CA TYR A 498 -2.95 15.92 14.57
C TYR A 498 -1.83 16.86 15.05
N ARG A 499 -0.57 16.41 14.92
CA ARG A 499 0.60 17.24 15.20
C ARG A 499 1.53 17.30 13.99
N ASN A 500 1.61 18.48 13.38
CA ASN A 500 2.59 18.78 12.33
C ASN A 500 3.61 19.79 12.87
N SER A 501 4.87 19.35 13.00
CA SER A 501 5.97 20.12 13.58
C SER A 501 6.83 20.76 12.49
N PRO A 502 7.41 21.96 12.71
CA PRO A 502 8.28 22.59 11.70
C PRO A 502 9.44 21.71 11.25
N ARG A 503 10.04 20.94 12.17
CA ARG A 503 10.89 19.81 11.85
C ARG A 503 10.00 18.56 11.73
N PRO A 504 9.98 17.86 10.59
CA PRO A 504 9.25 16.60 10.47
C PRO A 504 9.68 15.62 11.56
N ALA A 505 8.71 15.10 12.32
CA ALA A 505 9.00 14.20 13.43
C ALA A 505 9.52 12.84 12.96
N PHE A 506 8.95 12.34 11.86
CA PHE A 506 9.31 11.08 11.24
C PHE A 506 9.61 11.32 9.76
N LEU A 507 10.64 10.65 9.26
CA LEU A 507 11.00 10.69 7.85
C LEU A 507 11.18 9.27 7.33
N GLY A 508 10.59 8.99 6.17
CA GLY A 508 10.81 7.73 5.48
C GLY A 508 11.13 7.86 4.01
N SER A 509 11.06 6.73 3.30
CA SER A 509 11.35 6.66 1.87
C SER A 509 10.08 6.55 1.02
N ALA A 510 9.86 7.56 0.18
CA ALA A 510 8.80 7.57 -0.84
C ALA A 510 9.13 6.62 -2.00
N THR A 511 8.10 6.21 -2.74
CA THR A 511 8.26 5.46 -3.99
C THR A 511 8.90 6.32 -5.07
N THR A 512 9.87 5.78 -5.79
CA THR A 512 10.61 6.54 -6.83
C THR A 512 10.28 6.10 -8.26
N ASN A 513 9.36 5.15 -8.42
CA ASN A 513 8.86 4.71 -9.73
C ASN A 513 7.33 4.62 -9.76
N LEU A 514 6.76 4.70 -10.96
CA LEU A 514 5.30 4.71 -11.15
C LEU A 514 4.67 3.37 -10.76
N ASN A 515 5.34 2.24 -11.01
CA ASN A 515 4.78 0.93 -10.71
C ASN A 515 4.48 0.75 -9.22
N ASP A 516 5.44 1.06 -8.36
CA ASP A 516 5.29 0.96 -6.92
C ASP A 516 4.28 1.98 -6.38
N THR A 517 4.30 3.20 -6.92
CA THR A 517 3.28 4.23 -6.62
C THR A 517 1.87 3.70 -6.88
N LEU A 518 1.64 3.09 -8.05
CA LEU A 518 0.34 2.58 -8.46
C LEU A 518 -0.06 1.33 -7.67
N VAL A 519 0.87 0.40 -7.41
CA VAL A 519 0.60 -0.80 -6.59
C VAL A 519 0.22 -0.40 -5.17
N GLN A 520 0.95 0.52 -4.55
CA GLN A 520 0.66 1.02 -3.22
C GLN A 520 -0.72 1.72 -3.18
N THR A 521 -0.96 2.64 -4.13
CA THR A 521 -2.25 3.36 -4.22
C THR A 521 -3.41 2.38 -4.42
N THR A 522 -3.24 1.36 -5.28
CA THR A 522 -4.28 0.36 -5.53
C THR A 522 -4.62 -0.41 -4.27
N ARG A 523 -3.61 -0.87 -3.50
CA ARG A 523 -3.83 -1.60 -2.24
C ARG A 523 -4.65 -0.79 -1.24
N TRP A 524 -4.30 0.48 -1.04
CA TRP A 524 -5.03 1.37 -0.14
C TRP A 524 -6.49 1.53 -0.57
N ASN A 525 -6.69 1.84 -1.85
CA ASN A 525 -8.02 2.13 -2.39
C ASN A 525 -8.92 0.89 -2.50
N SER A 526 -8.34 -0.30 -2.69
CA SER A 526 -9.05 -1.57 -2.56
C SER A 526 -9.53 -1.79 -1.13
N GLY A 527 -8.66 -1.64 -0.13
CA GLY A 527 -9.05 -1.80 1.27
C GLY A 527 -10.08 -0.78 1.74
N LEU A 528 -9.92 0.49 1.35
CA LEU A 528 -10.85 1.58 1.67
C LEU A 528 -12.24 1.34 1.06
N LEU A 529 -12.29 0.99 -0.23
CA LEU A 529 -13.57 0.74 -0.91
C LEU A 529 -14.26 -0.51 -0.36
N GLN A 530 -13.50 -1.56 -0.03
CA GLN A 530 -14.03 -2.74 0.65
C GLN A 530 -14.65 -2.36 2.00
N CYS A 531 -14.00 -1.51 2.80
CA CYS A 531 -14.61 -0.97 4.03
C CYS A 531 -15.92 -0.22 3.73
N GLY A 532 -15.94 0.62 2.68
CA GLY A 532 -17.11 1.38 2.25
C GLY A 532 -18.34 0.53 1.91
N PHE A 533 -18.15 -0.67 1.34
CA PHE A 533 -19.24 -1.61 1.00
C PHE A 533 -19.44 -2.74 2.02
N SER A 534 -18.70 -2.74 3.13
CA SER A 534 -18.83 -3.76 4.18
C SER A 534 -19.92 -3.41 5.22
N ARG A 535 -20.13 -4.31 6.19
CA ARG A 535 -20.93 -4.02 7.41
C ARG A 535 -20.43 -2.82 8.21
N PHE A 536 -19.18 -2.39 7.99
CA PHE A 536 -18.53 -1.25 8.63
C PHE A 536 -18.55 0.00 7.75
N CYS A 537 -19.50 0.11 6.83
CA CYS A 537 -19.67 1.29 5.99
C CYS A 537 -19.78 2.58 6.86
N PRO A 538 -18.94 3.59 6.62
CA PRO A 538 -19.00 4.82 7.41
C PRO A 538 -20.32 5.58 7.30
N LEU A 539 -21.06 5.45 6.19
CA LEU A 539 -22.35 6.12 5.98
C LEU A 539 -23.52 5.51 6.75
N THR A 540 -23.41 4.24 7.17
CA THR A 540 -24.47 3.54 7.92
C THR A 540 -24.01 3.19 9.33
N TYR A 541 -22.96 2.37 9.44
CA TYR A 541 -22.38 2.00 10.74
C TYR A 541 -21.73 3.19 11.42
N GLY A 542 -20.98 4.00 10.68
CA GLY A 542 -20.31 5.18 11.23
C GLY A 542 -21.31 6.26 11.68
N SER A 543 -22.26 6.62 10.82
CA SER A 543 -23.25 7.69 11.11
C SER A 543 -24.14 7.39 12.32
N SER A 544 -24.34 6.11 12.67
CA SER A 544 -25.05 5.70 13.90
C SER A 544 -24.20 5.74 15.18
N ARG A 545 -22.87 5.91 15.07
CA ARG A 545 -21.91 5.79 16.20
C ARG A 545 -20.97 6.98 16.37
N MET A 546 -20.88 7.86 15.38
CA MET A 546 -20.12 9.12 15.44
C MET A 546 -20.91 10.24 14.79
N SER A 547 -20.47 11.49 15.00
CA SER A 547 -21.11 12.65 14.37
C SER A 547 -21.14 12.53 12.84
N VAL A 548 -22.21 13.03 12.21
CA VAL A 548 -22.39 13.02 10.74
C VAL A 548 -21.16 13.60 10.03
N LEU A 549 -20.61 14.73 10.50
CA LEU A 549 -19.44 15.36 9.89
C LEU A 549 -18.21 14.45 9.91
N GLN A 550 -17.94 13.79 11.04
CA GLN A 550 -16.83 12.83 11.13
C GLN A 550 -17.06 11.60 10.24
N SER A 551 -18.29 11.06 10.26
CA SER A 551 -18.70 9.94 9.40
C SER A 551 -18.48 10.28 7.92
N MET A 552 -18.88 11.48 7.48
CA MET A 552 -18.64 11.98 6.12
C MET A 552 -17.15 12.00 5.75
N VAL A 553 -16.25 12.41 6.65
CA VAL A 553 -14.82 12.38 6.33
C VAL A 553 -14.30 10.96 6.15
N PHE A 554 -14.68 10.02 7.02
CA PHE A 554 -14.35 8.61 6.80
C PHE A 554 -14.92 8.11 5.46
N SER A 555 -16.17 8.46 5.15
CA SER A 555 -16.81 8.13 3.86
C SER A 555 -16.05 8.71 2.67
N ALA A 556 -15.51 9.92 2.75
CA ALA A 556 -14.78 10.55 1.66
C ALA A 556 -13.57 9.71 1.23
N PHE A 557 -12.84 9.13 2.21
CA PHE A 557 -11.73 8.22 1.94
C PHE A 557 -12.20 6.83 1.50
N ALA A 558 -13.21 6.27 2.17
CA ALA A 558 -13.76 4.96 1.82
C ALA A 558 -14.27 4.90 0.37
N PHE A 559 -14.87 5.99 -0.12
CA PHE A 559 -15.46 6.06 -1.46
C PHE A 559 -14.61 6.81 -2.48
N GLN A 560 -13.37 7.20 -2.15
CA GLN A 560 -12.51 7.97 -3.06
C GLN A 560 -12.31 7.27 -4.41
N SER A 561 -12.17 5.94 -4.41
CA SER A 561 -12.02 5.12 -5.62
C SER A 561 -13.15 5.31 -6.63
N LEU A 562 -14.38 5.64 -6.17
CA LEU A 562 -15.51 5.90 -7.06
C LEU A 562 -15.27 7.10 -7.99
N SER A 563 -14.29 7.96 -7.68
CA SER A 563 -13.82 9.03 -8.58
C SER A 563 -13.24 8.50 -9.90
N ALA A 564 -12.90 7.21 -9.98
CA ALA A 564 -12.53 6.57 -11.25
C ALA A 564 -13.67 6.61 -12.28
N LEU A 565 -14.93 6.46 -11.84
CA LEU A 565 -16.07 6.38 -12.76
C LEU A 565 -16.29 7.71 -13.50
N PRO A 566 -16.36 8.88 -12.82
CA PRO A 566 -16.44 10.16 -13.51
C PRO A 566 -15.23 10.43 -14.40
N MET A 567 -14.02 10.12 -13.91
CA MET A 567 -12.79 10.38 -14.65
C MET A 567 -12.70 9.56 -15.94
N LEU A 568 -13.13 8.30 -15.91
CA LEU A 568 -13.24 7.47 -17.12
C LEU A 568 -14.30 8.03 -18.07
N CYS A 569 -15.47 8.44 -17.57
CA CYS A 569 -16.49 9.04 -18.42
C CYS A 569 -15.99 10.32 -19.09
N TYR A 570 -15.29 11.21 -18.36
CA TYR A 570 -14.68 12.41 -18.96
C TYR A 570 -13.52 12.11 -19.91
N ALA A 571 -12.89 10.95 -19.79
CA ALA A 571 -11.81 10.49 -20.67
C ALA A 571 -12.30 9.76 -21.94
N PHE A 572 -13.57 9.32 -21.99
CA PHE A 572 -14.14 8.61 -23.14
C PHE A 572 -15.28 9.37 -23.81
N ILE A 573 -16.29 9.77 -23.03
CA ILE A 573 -17.58 10.20 -23.56
C ILE A 573 -17.49 11.53 -24.31
N PRO A 574 -16.83 12.60 -23.79
CA PRO A 574 -16.67 13.85 -24.53
C PRO A 574 -15.89 13.69 -25.83
N GLN A 575 -14.90 12.80 -25.85
CA GLN A 575 -14.02 12.57 -27.00
C GLN A 575 -14.74 11.78 -28.10
N LEU A 576 -15.48 10.73 -27.73
CA LEU A 576 -16.34 10.02 -28.66
C LEU A 576 -17.49 10.90 -29.17
N CYS A 577 -18.07 11.75 -28.33
CA CYS A 577 -19.10 12.70 -28.77
C CYS A 577 -18.53 13.77 -29.70
N LEU A 578 -17.30 14.24 -29.48
CA LEU A 578 -16.60 15.15 -30.38
C LEU A 578 -16.43 14.55 -31.78
N LEU A 579 -16.02 13.27 -31.86
CA LEU A 579 -15.92 12.53 -33.12
C LEU A 579 -17.26 12.45 -33.87
N ASN A 580 -18.32 12.15 -33.13
CA ASN A 580 -19.66 11.93 -33.68
C ASN A 580 -20.44 13.24 -33.90
N GLY A 581 -19.93 14.37 -33.43
CA GLY A 581 -20.60 15.67 -33.51
C GLY A 581 -21.83 15.76 -32.59
N ILE A 582 -21.80 15.08 -31.45
CA ILE A 582 -22.90 15.05 -30.47
C ILE A 582 -22.61 16.12 -29.40
N PRO A 583 -23.47 17.13 -29.24
CA PRO A 583 -23.33 18.14 -28.19
C PRO A 583 -23.65 17.55 -26.80
N LEU A 584 -22.70 17.64 -25.87
CA LEU A 584 -22.88 17.25 -24.46
C LEU A 584 -23.06 18.44 -23.52
N TYR A 585 -22.69 19.63 -23.97
CA TYR A 585 -22.75 20.87 -23.22
C TYR A 585 -23.69 21.83 -23.95
N PRO A 586 -24.28 22.82 -23.25
CA PRO A 586 -24.92 23.94 -23.92
C PRO A 586 -23.94 24.60 -24.89
N LYS A 587 -24.48 25.26 -25.92
CA LYS A 587 -23.66 26.08 -26.81
C LYS A 587 -22.85 27.09 -26.00
N VAL A 588 -21.63 27.42 -26.40
CA VAL A 588 -20.81 28.39 -25.66
C VAL A 588 -21.46 29.78 -25.61
N SER A 589 -22.26 30.12 -26.63
CA SER A 589 -23.12 31.30 -26.67
C SER A 589 -24.30 31.27 -25.68
N ASN A 590 -24.68 30.10 -25.16
CA ASN A 590 -25.80 29.94 -24.24
C ASN A 590 -25.37 30.29 -22.80
N PRO A 591 -26.13 31.13 -22.06
CA PRO A 591 -25.81 31.49 -20.67
C PRO A 591 -25.62 30.30 -19.73
N TRP A 592 -26.31 29.18 -19.95
CA TRP A 592 -26.15 27.97 -19.14
C TRP A 592 -24.76 27.34 -19.24
N PHE A 593 -24.00 27.61 -20.30
CA PHE A 593 -22.60 27.15 -20.42
C PHE A 593 -21.72 27.72 -19.30
N VAL A 594 -22.04 28.93 -18.81
CA VAL A 594 -21.31 29.57 -17.71
C VAL A 594 -21.33 28.70 -16.45
N MET A 595 -22.41 27.96 -16.18
CA MET A 595 -22.49 27.09 -15.00
C MET A 595 -21.44 25.97 -15.04
N PHE A 596 -21.24 25.35 -16.21
CA PHE A 596 -20.22 24.31 -16.41
C PHE A 596 -18.81 24.88 -16.27
N ALA A 597 -18.57 26.06 -16.88
CA ALA A 597 -17.30 26.76 -16.77
C ALA A 597 -16.99 27.16 -15.31
N VAL A 598 -17.98 27.64 -14.56
CA VAL A 598 -17.85 28.02 -13.15
C VAL A 598 -17.53 26.82 -12.27
N VAL A 599 -18.23 25.68 -12.42
CA VAL A 599 -17.93 24.47 -11.65
C VAL A 599 -16.50 24.00 -11.92
N TYR A 600 -16.09 23.90 -13.19
CA TYR A 600 -14.74 23.49 -13.56
C TYR A 600 -13.67 24.45 -13.01
N THR A 601 -13.81 25.74 -13.26
CA THR A 601 -12.83 26.75 -12.80
C THR A 601 -12.77 26.83 -11.28
N SER A 602 -13.92 26.76 -10.59
CA SER A 602 -13.98 26.74 -9.12
C SER A 602 -13.25 25.55 -8.51
N TRP A 603 -13.35 24.36 -9.13
CA TRP A 603 -12.57 23.19 -8.73
C TRP A 603 -11.07 23.42 -8.91
N GLN A 604 -10.66 23.95 -10.08
CA GLN A 604 -9.25 24.24 -10.36
C GLN A 604 -8.68 25.27 -9.39
N PHE A 605 -9.43 26.33 -9.09
CA PHE A 605 -9.00 27.36 -8.13
C PHE A 605 -8.82 26.80 -6.72
N GLN A 606 -9.69 25.90 -6.25
CA GLN A 606 -9.51 25.25 -4.95
C GLN A 606 -8.21 24.46 -4.91
N ARG A 607 -7.91 23.67 -5.95
CA ARG A 607 -6.70 22.85 -6.00
C ARG A 607 -5.43 23.70 -6.10
N ILE A 608 -5.45 24.75 -6.91
CA ILE A 608 -4.35 25.71 -7.01
C ILE A 608 -4.13 26.37 -5.65
N TYR A 609 -5.20 26.84 -5.01
CA TYR A 609 -5.14 27.45 -3.68
C TYR A 609 -4.55 26.50 -2.64
N GLU A 610 -4.98 25.24 -2.58
CA GLU A 610 -4.44 24.24 -1.65
C GLU A 610 -2.94 24.00 -1.87
N VAL A 611 -2.50 23.93 -3.12
CA VAL A 611 -1.07 23.75 -3.44
C VAL A 611 -0.27 24.99 -3.04
N LEU A 612 -0.71 26.19 -3.41
CA LEU A 612 0.02 27.44 -3.14
C LEU A 612 0.04 27.78 -1.64
N SER A 613 -1.09 27.64 -0.95
CA SER A 613 -1.23 27.97 0.48
C SER A 613 -0.39 27.07 1.39
N THR A 614 0.03 25.90 0.91
CA THR A 614 0.90 24.97 1.63
C THR A 614 2.36 25.02 1.14
N GLY A 615 2.73 26.04 0.33
CA GLY A 615 4.10 26.28 -0.13
C GLY A 615 4.50 25.52 -1.41
N GLY A 616 3.54 24.95 -2.14
CA GLY A 616 3.75 24.33 -3.44
C GLY A 616 3.82 25.35 -4.59
N SER A 617 4.24 24.89 -5.77
CA SER A 617 4.30 25.71 -7.00
C SER A 617 3.17 25.37 -7.98
N LEU A 618 2.92 26.23 -8.97
CA LEU A 618 1.98 25.91 -10.07
C LEU A 618 2.44 24.69 -10.88
N ARG A 619 3.75 24.45 -10.98
CA ARG A 619 4.29 23.22 -11.59
C ARG A 619 3.91 21.99 -10.78
N LEU A 620 3.92 22.08 -9.45
CA LEU A 620 3.48 21.01 -8.58
C LEU A 620 1.99 20.72 -8.74
N TRP A 621 1.15 21.76 -8.79
CA TRP A 621 -0.29 21.61 -9.10
C TRP A 621 -0.49 20.89 -10.44
N TRP A 622 0.24 21.31 -11.48
CA TRP A 622 0.16 20.67 -12.79
C TRP A 622 0.54 19.18 -12.75
N ASN A 623 1.59 18.82 -12.01
CA ASN A 623 1.95 17.42 -11.80
C ASN A 623 0.89 16.65 -11.02
N HIS A 624 0.25 17.28 -10.02
CA HIS A 624 -0.87 16.68 -9.28
C HIS A 624 -2.07 16.38 -10.19
N GLU A 625 -2.37 17.22 -11.18
CA GLU A 625 -3.41 16.94 -12.20
C GLU A 625 -3.04 15.71 -13.03
N ARG A 626 -1.78 15.63 -13.50
CA ARG A 626 -1.27 14.52 -14.31
C ARG A 626 -1.37 13.18 -13.60
N ILE A 627 -0.79 13.09 -12.40
CA ILE A 627 -0.78 11.84 -11.65
C ILE A 627 -2.18 11.45 -11.18
N LEU A 628 -3.07 12.41 -10.90
CA LEU A 628 -4.47 12.11 -10.58
C LEU A 628 -5.12 11.36 -11.74
N LEU A 629 -4.99 11.84 -12.97
CA LEU A 629 -5.58 11.19 -14.14
C LEU A 629 -5.02 9.77 -14.34
N ILE A 630 -3.71 9.59 -14.18
CA ILE A 630 -3.07 8.26 -14.23
C ILE A 630 -3.64 7.35 -13.14
N LYS A 631 -3.69 7.80 -11.88
CA LYS A 631 -4.23 7.05 -10.73
C LYS A 631 -5.72 6.72 -10.93
N SER A 632 -6.51 7.64 -11.49
CA SER A 632 -7.95 7.43 -11.73
C SER A 632 -8.22 6.27 -12.70
N VAL A 633 -7.49 6.20 -13.81
CA VAL A 633 -7.65 5.14 -14.83
C VAL A 633 -7.08 3.80 -14.37
N THR A 634 -6.15 3.82 -13.42
CA THR A 634 -5.44 2.62 -12.96
C THR A 634 -5.82 2.28 -11.51
N ALA A 635 -5.16 2.92 -10.55
CA ALA A 635 -5.21 2.58 -9.14
C ALA A 635 -6.55 2.85 -8.43
N TYR A 636 -7.43 3.71 -8.97
CA TYR A 636 -8.80 3.89 -8.46
C TYR A 636 -9.82 3.03 -9.20
N PHE A 637 -9.58 2.75 -10.48
CA PHE A 637 -10.47 1.90 -11.28
C PHE A 637 -10.39 0.42 -10.89
N ILE A 638 -9.19 -0.10 -10.64
CA ILE A 638 -8.99 -1.51 -10.25
C ILE A 638 -9.79 -1.88 -8.98
N PRO A 639 -9.78 -1.08 -7.89
CA PRO A 639 -10.65 -1.29 -6.74
C PRO A 639 -12.14 -1.37 -7.08
N CYS A 640 -12.64 -0.50 -7.95
CA CYS A 640 -14.04 -0.54 -8.38
C CYS A 640 -14.34 -1.85 -9.12
N LEU A 641 -13.43 -2.30 -9.99
CA LEU A 641 -13.56 -3.60 -10.65
C LEU A 641 -13.52 -4.77 -9.65
N ASP A 642 -12.62 -4.75 -8.67
CA ASP A 642 -12.51 -5.80 -7.65
C ASP A 642 -13.82 -5.96 -6.86
N VAL A 643 -14.45 -4.84 -6.46
CA VAL A 643 -15.74 -4.87 -5.78
C VAL A 643 -16.85 -5.44 -6.68
N ILE A 644 -16.92 -5.03 -7.95
CA ILE A 644 -17.90 -5.58 -8.90
C ILE A 644 -17.67 -7.09 -9.12
N MET A 645 -16.41 -7.49 -9.29
CA MET A 645 -16.00 -8.88 -9.46
C MET A 645 -16.35 -9.75 -8.25
N LYS A 646 -16.20 -9.22 -7.03
CA LYS A 646 -16.67 -9.86 -5.79
C LYS A 646 -18.18 -10.03 -5.77
N PHE A 647 -18.95 -9.02 -6.19
CA PHE A 647 -20.40 -9.13 -6.30
C PHE A 647 -20.85 -10.20 -7.31
N ILE A 648 -20.06 -10.47 -8.35
CA ILE A 648 -20.33 -11.50 -9.38
C ILE A 648 -19.76 -12.88 -8.97
N GLY A 649 -19.12 -13.00 -7.80
CA GLY A 649 -18.63 -14.27 -7.25
C GLY A 649 -17.29 -14.75 -7.83
N THR A 650 -16.47 -13.84 -8.36
CA THR A 650 -15.14 -14.16 -8.92
C THR A 650 -14.00 -13.91 -7.91
N LYS A 651 -12.82 -14.49 -8.19
CA LYS A 651 -11.67 -14.51 -7.26
C LYS A 651 -10.99 -13.14 -7.13
N GLU A 652 -10.53 -12.84 -5.91
CA GLU A 652 -9.88 -11.58 -5.53
C GLU A 652 -8.56 -11.31 -6.29
N ILE A 653 -8.25 -10.03 -6.51
CA ILE A 653 -6.94 -9.59 -7.01
C ILE A 653 -5.90 -9.66 -5.88
N ASN A 654 -4.93 -10.58 -5.99
CA ASN A 654 -3.82 -10.66 -5.05
C ASN A 654 -2.83 -9.49 -5.23
N PHE A 655 -2.44 -8.87 -4.10
CA PHE A 655 -1.44 -7.81 -4.06
C PHE A 655 -0.08 -8.34 -3.62
N VAL A 656 0.98 -7.91 -4.31
CA VAL A 656 2.38 -8.19 -3.92
C VAL A 656 2.93 -6.95 -3.20
N PRO A 657 3.63 -7.09 -2.05
CA PRO A 657 4.24 -5.96 -1.36
C PRO A 657 5.23 -5.21 -2.26
N THR A 658 5.24 -3.88 -2.16
CA THR A 658 6.17 -2.97 -2.86
C THR A 658 7.62 -3.27 -2.49
N ASN A 659 8.53 -3.07 -3.43
CA ASN A 659 9.96 -3.19 -3.16
C ASN A 659 10.48 -1.89 -2.53
N LYS A 660 11.29 -1.98 -1.47
CA LYS A 660 11.97 -0.80 -0.86
C LYS A 660 13.46 -0.75 -1.20
N VAL A 661 13.92 -1.65 -2.07
CA VAL A 661 15.28 -1.59 -2.63
C VAL A 661 15.37 -0.43 -3.62
N VAL A 662 16.41 0.38 -3.46
CA VAL A 662 16.70 1.52 -4.31
C VAL A 662 17.35 1.05 -5.62
N ASP A 663 16.79 1.46 -6.75
CA ASP A 663 17.40 1.34 -8.08
C ASP A 663 17.88 2.73 -8.52
N ASP A 664 19.20 2.90 -8.61
CA ASP A 664 19.84 4.19 -8.89
C ASP A 664 19.37 4.80 -10.21
N GLU A 665 19.11 3.99 -11.25
CA GLU A 665 18.62 4.50 -12.54
C GLU A 665 17.18 5.06 -12.41
N GLN A 666 16.34 4.43 -11.59
CA GLN A 666 14.97 4.89 -11.32
C GLN A 666 14.97 6.18 -10.51
N VAL A 667 15.82 6.27 -9.49
CA VAL A 667 16.00 7.47 -8.67
C VAL A 667 16.49 8.64 -9.53
N GLU A 668 17.42 8.39 -10.45
CA GLU A 668 17.93 9.43 -11.33
C GLU A 668 16.83 10.00 -12.26
N ARG A 669 15.98 9.13 -12.82
CA ARG A 669 14.80 9.53 -13.60
C ARG A 669 13.81 10.33 -12.75
N TYR A 670 13.52 9.87 -11.55
CA TYR A 670 12.64 10.57 -10.61
C TYR A 670 13.16 11.99 -10.29
N ASN A 671 14.47 12.13 -10.05
CA ASN A 671 15.11 13.43 -9.81
C ASN A 671 15.10 14.36 -11.04
N ARG A 672 15.11 13.80 -12.26
CA ARG A 672 14.90 14.56 -13.50
C ARG A 672 13.43 14.91 -13.75
N ASN A 673 12.50 14.49 -12.90
CA ASN A 673 11.04 14.66 -13.02
C ASN A 673 10.46 13.90 -14.23
N GLU A 674 11.04 12.74 -14.53
CA GLU A 674 10.58 11.84 -15.59
C GLU A 674 9.76 10.69 -15.01
N PHE A 675 8.60 10.41 -15.60
CA PHE A 675 7.78 9.25 -15.24
C PHE A 675 8.48 7.95 -15.67
N ASP A 676 8.61 6.97 -14.77
CA ASP A 676 9.16 5.66 -15.10
C ASP A 676 8.03 4.71 -15.50
N PHE A 677 7.92 4.39 -16.79
CA PHE A 677 6.87 3.51 -17.30
C PHE A 677 7.27 2.03 -17.36
N GLN A 678 8.28 1.59 -16.61
CA GLN A 678 8.54 0.16 -16.37
C GLN A 678 7.53 -0.44 -15.39
N ALA A 679 6.24 -0.29 -15.71
CA ALA A 679 5.13 -0.82 -14.94
C ALA A 679 4.53 -2.06 -15.59
N ALA A 680 3.75 -2.80 -14.81
CA ALA A 680 3.06 -3.98 -15.33
C ALA A 680 2.17 -3.63 -16.54
N THR A 681 2.22 -4.43 -17.60
CA THR A 681 1.43 -4.24 -18.84
C THR A 681 -0.06 -4.04 -18.56
N ARG A 682 -0.59 -4.70 -17.53
CA ARG A 682 -1.99 -4.57 -17.08
C ARG A 682 -2.38 -3.15 -16.63
N LEU A 683 -1.42 -2.34 -16.18
CA LEU A 683 -1.63 -0.94 -15.78
C LEU A 683 -1.44 0.01 -16.97
N LEU A 684 -0.47 -0.26 -17.84
CA LEU A 684 -0.11 0.62 -18.94
C LEU A 684 -1.06 0.50 -20.15
N LEU A 685 -1.62 -0.68 -20.41
CA LEU A 685 -2.45 -0.90 -21.59
C LEU A 685 -3.72 -0.02 -21.57
N PRO A 686 -4.55 0.01 -20.49
CA PRO A 686 -5.72 0.89 -20.46
C PRO A 686 -5.35 2.37 -20.59
N LEU A 687 -4.27 2.80 -19.94
CA LEU A 687 -3.78 4.18 -19.97
C LEU A 687 -3.39 4.60 -21.39
N THR A 688 -2.58 3.80 -22.07
CA THR A 688 -2.13 4.08 -23.44
C THR A 688 -3.27 4.00 -24.45
N THR A 689 -4.24 3.09 -24.28
CA THR A 689 -5.42 3.01 -25.15
C THR A 689 -6.27 4.27 -25.05
N ILE A 690 -6.52 4.77 -23.84
CA ILE A 690 -7.26 6.02 -23.62
C ILE A 690 -6.55 7.21 -24.24
N VAL A 691 -5.23 7.32 -24.05
CA VAL A 691 -4.45 8.43 -24.63
C VAL A 691 -4.47 8.38 -26.15
N THR A 692 -4.29 7.20 -26.77
CA THR A 692 -4.41 7.05 -28.24
C THR A 692 -5.80 7.48 -28.74
N LEU A 693 -6.87 7.02 -28.07
CA LEU A 693 -8.24 7.41 -28.40
C LEU A 693 -8.42 8.92 -28.30
N ASN A 694 -7.91 9.56 -27.25
CA ASN A 694 -8.08 10.99 -27.01
C ASN A 694 -7.36 11.84 -28.07
N ILE A 695 -6.16 11.44 -28.49
CA ILE A 695 -5.43 12.10 -29.58
C ILE A 695 -6.19 11.96 -30.89
N ALA A 696 -6.60 10.74 -31.24
CA ALA A 696 -7.34 10.49 -32.48
C ALA A 696 -8.66 11.25 -32.50
N SER A 697 -9.39 11.22 -31.38
CA SER A 697 -10.66 11.93 -31.21
C SER A 697 -10.51 13.44 -31.32
N PHE A 698 -9.45 14.00 -30.73
CA PHE A 698 -9.16 15.42 -30.83
C PHE A 698 -8.87 15.84 -32.28
N ILE A 699 -7.98 15.12 -32.98
CA ILE A 699 -7.58 15.48 -34.36
C ILE A 699 -8.76 15.35 -35.34
N LEU A 700 -9.43 14.20 -35.33
CA LEU A 700 -10.55 13.93 -36.24
C LEU A 700 -11.76 14.79 -35.90
N GLY A 701 -12.02 14.98 -34.62
CA GLY A 701 -13.08 15.84 -34.10
C GLY A 701 -12.87 17.32 -34.46
N LEU A 702 -11.66 17.84 -34.27
CA LEU A 702 -11.31 19.20 -34.65
C LEU A 702 -11.44 19.41 -36.16
N ARG A 703 -10.97 18.46 -36.97
CA ARG A 703 -11.16 18.48 -38.43
C ARG A 703 -12.65 18.56 -38.78
N ARG A 704 -13.50 17.76 -38.13
CA ARG A 704 -14.95 17.79 -38.35
C ARG A 704 -15.53 19.16 -38.00
N VAL A 705 -15.21 19.70 -36.83
CA VAL A 705 -15.73 21.02 -36.39
C VAL A 705 -15.30 22.12 -37.35
N LEU A 706 -14.05 22.08 -37.83
CA LEU A 706 -13.55 23.04 -38.82
C LEU A 706 -14.32 22.97 -40.15
N LEU A 707 -14.62 21.76 -40.63
CA LEU A 707 -15.34 21.56 -41.89
C LEU A 707 -16.84 21.90 -41.77
N GLN A 708 -17.47 21.57 -40.64
CA GLN A 708 -18.92 21.75 -40.42
C GLN A 708 -19.28 23.08 -39.76
N LYS A 709 -18.28 23.86 -39.30
CA LYS A 709 -18.44 25.14 -38.58
C LYS A 709 -19.28 25.05 -37.29
N THR A 710 -19.25 23.90 -36.60
CA THR A 710 -20.03 23.61 -35.38
C THR A 710 -19.31 23.98 -34.08
N TYR A 711 -18.48 25.03 -34.11
CA TYR A 711 -17.66 25.43 -32.95
C TYR A 711 -18.50 25.80 -31.73
N ASP A 712 -19.62 26.49 -31.95
CA ASP A 712 -20.51 26.94 -30.88
C ASP A 712 -21.13 25.75 -30.11
N ASP A 713 -21.45 24.67 -30.82
CA ASP A 713 -22.12 23.48 -30.27
C ASP A 713 -21.15 22.51 -29.56
N LEU A 714 -19.87 22.50 -29.93
CA LEU A 714 -18.88 21.49 -29.50
C LEU A 714 -17.70 22.06 -28.71
N PHE A 715 -17.74 23.34 -28.35
CA PHE A 715 -16.64 24.04 -27.66
C PHE A 715 -16.17 23.31 -26.40
N GLY A 716 -17.09 22.88 -25.53
CA GLY A 716 -16.76 22.20 -24.28
C GLY A 716 -16.00 20.89 -24.50
N GLN A 717 -16.38 20.10 -25.51
CA GLN A 717 -15.70 18.86 -25.86
C GLN A 717 -14.31 19.14 -26.46
N ILE A 718 -14.16 20.17 -27.30
CA ILE A 718 -12.86 20.57 -27.86
C ILE A 718 -11.91 20.97 -26.73
N PHE A 719 -12.37 21.86 -25.82
CA PHE A 719 -11.58 22.31 -24.69
C PHE A 719 -11.13 21.14 -23.81
N LEU A 720 -12.07 20.27 -23.39
CA LEU A 720 -11.78 19.15 -22.51
C LEU A 720 -10.86 18.11 -23.18
N SER A 721 -11.08 17.82 -24.46
CA SER A 721 -10.24 16.90 -25.23
C SER A 721 -8.82 17.43 -25.38
N LEU A 722 -8.65 18.72 -25.72
CA LEU A 722 -7.33 19.36 -25.77
C LEU A 722 -6.64 19.33 -24.40
N PHE A 723 -7.36 19.74 -23.34
CA PHE A 723 -6.82 19.76 -21.98
C PHE A 723 -6.31 18.39 -21.53
N ILE A 724 -7.08 17.33 -21.78
CA ILE A 724 -6.69 15.96 -21.46
C ILE A 724 -5.47 15.50 -22.29
N VAL A 725 -5.39 15.85 -23.57
CA VAL A 725 -4.21 15.54 -24.40
C VAL A 725 -2.95 16.24 -23.86
N ILE A 726 -3.04 17.51 -23.48
CA ILE A 726 -1.91 18.27 -22.91
C ILE A 726 -1.48 17.68 -21.57
N LEU A 727 -2.42 17.33 -20.68
CA LEU A 727 -2.10 16.69 -19.40
C LEU A 727 -1.38 15.35 -19.60
N ASN A 728 -1.80 14.55 -20.59
CA ASN A 728 -1.22 13.24 -20.87
C ASN A 728 0.09 13.26 -21.67
N TYR A 729 0.69 14.44 -21.92
CA TYR A 729 1.97 14.57 -22.62
C TYR A 729 3.06 13.59 -22.13
N PRO A 730 3.28 13.36 -20.81
CA PRO A 730 4.31 12.40 -20.37
C PRO A 730 4.10 10.97 -20.86
N ILE A 731 2.85 10.55 -21.05
CA ILE A 731 2.52 9.22 -21.60
C ILE A 731 2.82 9.21 -23.10
N ILE A 732 2.43 10.28 -23.82
CA ILE A 732 2.72 10.43 -25.27
C ILE A 732 4.23 10.40 -25.52
N GLU A 733 4.98 11.16 -24.73
CA GLU A 733 6.44 11.17 -24.70
C GLU A 733 6.99 9.77 -24.41
N GLY A 734 6.45 9.06 -23.42
CA GLY A 734 6.81 7.68 -23.09
C GLY A 734 6.49 6.66 -24.20
N MET A 735 5.45 6.88 -25.01
CA MET A 735 5.06 6.01 -26.11
C MET A 735 5.91 6.20 -27.38
N ILE A 736 6.24 7.46 -27.71
CA ILE A 736 6.74 7.85 -29.03
C ILE A 736 8.18 8.40 -28.96
N LEU A 737 8.48 9.28 -28.01
CA LEU A 737 9.70 10.10 -28.02
C LEU A 737 10.85 9.46 -27.22
N ARG A 738 10.55 8.78 -26.11
CA ARG A 738 11.56 8.21 -25.20
C ARG A 738 12.23 6.97 -25.79
N LYS A 739 13.55 6.88 -25.54
CA LYS A 739 14.42 5.78 -25.99
C LYS A 739 15.12 5.05 -24.85
N ASP A 740 15.07 5.56 -23.63
CA ASP A 740 15.68 4.96 -22.44
C ASP A 740 14.80 3.85 -21.84
N LYS A 741 15.29 3.17 -20.79
CA LYS A 741 14.58 2.05 -20.15
C LYS A 741 13.23 2.43 -19.52
N GLY A 742 13.04 3.69 -19.12
CA GLY A 742 11.80 4.20 -18.53
C GLY A 742 10.66 4.44 -19.55
N ARG A 743 10.87 4.13 -20.84
CA ARG A 743 9.84 4.25 -21.89
C ARG A 743 8.69 3.25 -21.71
N ILE A 744 7.58 3.51 -22.38
CA ILE A 744 6.51 2.52 -22.53
C ILE A 744 6.99 1.40 -23.48
N PRO A 745 6.84 0.11 -23.10
CA PRO A 745 7.24 -0.99 -23.96
C PRO A 745 6.50 -0.97 -25.31
N LEU A 746 7.23 -1.17 -26.40
CA LEU A 746 6.69 -1.05 -27.77
C LEU A 746 5.47 -1.97 -28.01
N HIS A 747 5.48 -3.18 -27.47
CA HIS A 747 4.38 -4.13 -27.61
C HIS A 747 3.07 -3.58 -27.01
N VAL A 748 3.13 -2.79 -25.91
CA VAL A 748 1.95 -2.16 -25.31
C VAL A 748 1.39 -1.08 -26.22
N THR A 749 2.26 -0.25 -26.81
CA THR A 749 1.87 0.79 -27.78
C THR A 749 1.19 0.18 -29.01
N ILE A 750 1.74 -0.92 -29.55
CA ILE A 750 1.14 -1.63 -30.70
C ILE A 750 -0.22 -2.22 -30.34
N LEU A 751 -0.33 -2.90 -29.20
CA LEU A 751 -1.59 -3.46 -28.71
C LEU A 751 -2.66 -2.36 -28.51
N SER A 752 -2.27 -1.23 -27.93
CA SER A 752 -3.14 -0.06 -27.75
C SER A 752 -3.70 0.45 -29.10
N GLY A 753 -2.85 0.56 -30.12
CA GLY A 753 -3.27 0.92 -31.48
C GLY A 753 -4.23 -0.09 -32.10
N ALA A 754 -3.99 -1.40 -31.90
CA ALA A 754 -4.88 -2.44 -32.39
C ALA A 754 -6.27 -2.41 -31.70
N PHE A 755 -6.31 -2.21 -30.38
CA PHE A 755 -7.56 -2.04 -29.63
C PHE A 755 -8.34 -0.81 -30.11
N PHE A 756 -7.66 0.30 -30.40
CA PHE A 756 -8.29 1.48 -30.99
C PHE A 756 -8.94 1.17 -32.35
N ILE A 757 -8.26 0.45 -33.24
CA ILE A 757 -8.81 0.09 -34.56
C ILE A 757 -10.06 -0.80 -34.43
N ILE A 758 -10.04 -1.75 -33.48
CA ILE A 758 -11.16 -2.66 -33.23
C ILE A 758 -12.37 -1.90 -32.64
N THR A 759 -12.13 -1.00 -31.69
CA THR A 759 -13.18 -0.19 -31.04
C THR A 759 -13.68 0.97 -31.91
N GLY A 760 -12.85 1.47 -32.85
CA GLY A 760 -13.16 2.56 -33.77
C GLY A 760 -13.91 2.17 -35.05
N ARG A 761 -14.14 0.87 -35.29
CA ARG A 761 -14.97 0.41 -36.42
C ARG A 761 -16.45 0.55 -36.06
N ALA A 762 -17.07 1.68 -36.42
CA ALA A 762 -18.51 1.75 -36.54
C ALA A 762 -18.98 0.83 -37.70
N PRO A 763 -20.12 0.12 -37.59
CA PRO A 763 -20.68 -0.59 -38.72
C PRO A 763 -20.95 0.39 -39.87
N PRO A 764 -20.72 0.00 -41.14
CA PRO A 764 -20.98 0.88 -42.27
C PRO A 764 -22.47 1.27 -42.28
N PRO A 765 -22.81 2.52 -42.66
CA PRO A 765 -24.20 2.88 -42.85
C PRO A 765 -24.81 1.97 -43.92
N PRO A 766 -26.08 1.54 -43.76
CA PRO A 766 -26.75 0.77 -44.80
C PRO A 766 -26.76 1.57 -46.11
N PRO A 767 -26.56 0.92 -47.27
CA PRO A 767 -26.56 1.61 -48.56
C PRO A 767 -27.90 2.32 -48.77
N LEU A 768 -27.85 3.58 -49.21
CA LEU A 768 -29.04 4.33 -49.62
C LEU A 768 -29.75 3.56 -50.74
N THR A 769 -30.88 2.95 -50.41
CA THR A 769 -31.86 2.54 -51.41
C THR A 769 -32.60 3.80 -51.87
N SER A 770 -32.46 4.14 -53.15
CA SER A 770 -33.23 5.18 -53.81
C SER A 770 -34.71 4.81 -53.79
N SER A 771 -35.49 5.45 -52.91
CA SER A 771 -36.95 5.39 -52.95
C SER A 771 -37.49 6.53 -53.81
N THR A 772 -38.06 6.15 -54.95
CA THR A 772 -38.88 6.99 -55.82
C THR A 772 -40.16 7.43 -55.06
N PRO A 773 -40.66 8.67 -55.23
CA PRO A 773 -41.84 9.13 -54.49
C PRO A 773 -43.16 8.60 -55.07
N PRO A 774 -44.22 8.43 -54.27
CA PRO A 774 -45.52 7.97 -54.75
C PRO A 774 -46.36 9.12 -55.34
N PRO A 775 -47.31 8.84 -56.26
CA PRO A 775 -48.20 9.84 -56.87
C PRO A 775 -49.41 10.19 -55.98
N PRO A 776 -50.10 11.32 -56.25
CA PRO A 776 -51.11 11.92 -55.36
C PRO A 776 -52.51 11.28 -55.46
N PRO A 777 -53.44 11.55 -54.51
CA PRO A 777 -54.73 10.87 -54.44
C PRO A 777 -55.91 11.68 -55.03
N GLU A 778 -56.76 10.99 -55.79
CA GLU A 778 -58.14 11.35 -56.17
C GLU A 778 -58.91 10.02 -56.35
N THR A 779 -60.21 9.80 -56.10
CA THR A 779 -61.37 10.57 -55.65
C THR A 779 -62.40 9.58 -55.06
N VAL A 780 -63.31 10.10 -54.24
CA VAL A 780 -64.44 9.44 -53.54
C VAL A 780 -65.54 8.95 -54.49
N LYS A 781 -66.23 7.82 -54.18
CA LYS A 781 -67.71 7.70 -54.32
C LYS A 781 -68.39 6.52 -53.56
N ARG A 782 -69.14 6.92 -52.53
CA ARG A 782 -70.53 6.57 -52.13
C ARG A 782 -70.95 5.16 -51.63
N LYS A 783 -71.22 5.14 -50.30
CA LYS A 783 -72.49 4.83 -49.57
C LYS A 783 -73.36 3.60 -49.94
N ARG A 784 -73.58 2.74 -48.93
CA ARG A 784 -74.86 2.26 -48.29
C ARG A 784 -74.45 1.15 -47.30
N GLY A 785 -74.97 0.91 -46.10
CA GLY A 785 -76.08 1.40 -45.28
C GLY A 785 -76.03 0.60 -43.95
N ARG A 786 -76.59 1.18 -42.89
CA ARG A 786 -76.55 0.88 -41.43
C ARG A 786 -77.45 -0.35 -41.04
N PRO A 787 -77.67 -0.72 -39.74
CA PRO A 787 -76.85 -1.48 -38.76
C PRO A 787 -77.64 -2.54 -37.93
N ARG A 788 -77.01 -3.13 -36.88
CA ARG A 788 -77.50 -3.44 -35.49
C ARG A 788 -76.84 -4.75 -34.99
N LYS A 789 -76.52 -5.01 -33.72
CA LYS A 789 -76.66 -4.35 -32.41
C LYS A 789 -75.72 -5.03 -31.40
N TYR A 790 -75.53 -4.36 -30.26
CA TYR A 790 -74.68 -4.64 -29.08
C TYR A 790 -74.93 -5.95 -28.30
N GLY A 791 -73.90 -6.37 -27.54
CA GLY A 791 -74.03 -7.19 -26.32
C GLY A 791 -72.68 -7.59 -25.70
N THR A 792 -72.25 -6.91 -24.64
CA THR A 792 -71.23 -7.30 -23.63
C THR A 792 -71.91 -8.01 -22.44
N PRO A 793 -71.25 -8.33 -21.31
CA PRO A 793 -70.10 -9.21 -21.04
C PRO A 793 -70.34 -10.15 -19.82
N GLU A 794 -69.67 -11.29 -19.64
CA GLU A 794 -69.56 -11.94 -18.31
C GLU A 794 -68.23 -12.70 -18.11
N THR A 795 -67.54 -12.34 -17.02
CA THR A 795 -66.49 -13.08 -16.27
C THR A 795 -67.15 -13.94 -15.16
N PRO A 796 -66.49 -14.70 -14.24
CA PRO A 796 -65.06 -15.04 -14.01
C PRO A 796 -64.82 -16.54 -13.57
N GLN A 797 -63.62 -16.84 -13.02
CA GLN A 797 -63.26 -17.97 -12.09
C GLN A 797 -62.92 -19.32 -12.76
N THR A 798 -61.96 -20.18 -12.34
CA THR A 798 -61.12 -20.33 -11.12
C THR A 798 -60.06 -21.44 -11.34
N ALA A 799 -58.99 -21.39 -10.50
CA ALA A 799 -58.22 -22.51 -9.91
C ALA A 799 -57.36 -23.43 -10.83
N ALA A 800 -56.02 -23.47 -10.65
CA ALA A 800 -55.23 -24.36 -9.75
C ALA A 800 -55.16 -25.81 -10.30
N SER A 801 -54.08 -26.61 -10.31
CA SER A 801 -52.78 -26.62 -9.64
C SER A 801 -52.00 -27.87 -10.14
N SER A 802 -50.70 -27.96 -9.77
CA SER A 802 -49.89 -29.18 -9.56
C SER A 802 -49.32 -29.93 -10.78
N ALA A 803 -47.99 -29.96 -10.96
CA ALA A 803 -47.01 -30.97 -10.47
C ALA A 803 -46.99 -32.25 -11.35
N ALA A 804 -45.92 -33.01 -11.60
CA ALA A 804 -44.47 -32.92 -11.52
C ALA A 804 -43.93 -34.24 -12.14
N LYS A 805 -42.67 -34.22 -12.60
CA LYS A 805 -41.71 -35.35 -12.75
C LYS A 805 -41.75 -36.31 -13.95
N LYS A 806 -40.59 -36.30 -14.66
CA LYS A 806 -39.66 -37.40 -15.05
C LYS A 806 -40.19 -38.54 -15.93
N LEU A 807 -39.42 -39.24 -16.78
CA LEU A 807 -38.10 -39.19 -17.45
C LEU A 807 -38.08 -40.45 -18.36
N SER A 808 -37.19 -40.50 -19.36
CA SER A 808 -36.66 -41.71 -20.06
C SER A 808 -37.49 -42.27 -21.25
N THR A 809 -36.99 -42.89 -22.33
CA THR A 809 -35.80 -42.77 -23.24
C THR A 809 -35.98 -43.88 -24.31
N THR A 810 -35.67 -43.60 -25.60
CA THR A 810 -35.20 -44.52 -26.70
C THR A 810 -36.11 -45.70 -27.16
N THR A 811 -36.18 -46.17 -28.43
CA THR A 811 -35.15 -46.39 -29.51
C THR A 811 -35.79 -46.82 -30.86
N ASN A 812 -34.96 -46.90 -31.93
CA ASN A 812 -35.04 -47.68 -33.21
C ASN A 812 -35.57 -46.95 -34.48
N THR A 813 -35.03 -47.07 -35.71
CA THR A 813 -34.11 -48.03 -36.40
C THR A 813 -33.65 -47.49 -37.79
N SER A 814 -32.54 -48.01 -38.34
CA SER A 814 -31.93 -47.78 -39.70
C SER A 814 -32.59 -48.60 -40.85
N PRO A 815 -32.19 -48.52 -42.17
CA PRO A 815 -30.96 -49.18 -42.73
C PRO A 815 -30.27 -48.65 -44.05
N SER A 816 -29.02 -49.14 -44.30
CA SER A 816 -28.18 -49.46 -45.53
C SER A 816 -28.07 -48.53 -46.77
N VAL A 817 -26.90 -48.07 -47.31
CA VAL A 817 -25.64 -48.62 -47.97
C VAL A 817 -25.68 -48.74 -49.52
N THR A 818 -24.79 -48.03 -50.26
CA THR A 818 -23.86 -48.54 -51.34
C THR A 818 -22.90 -47.48 -51.96
N LEU A 819 -21.68 -47.92 -52.33
CA LEU A 819 -20.57 -47.33 -53.15
C LEU A 819 -20.36 -48.29 -54.37
N PRO A 820 -19.50 -48.10 -55.44
CA PRO A 820 -18.14 -47.48 -55.45
C PRO A 820 -17.63 -46.80 -56.78
N SER A 821 -16.41 -46.22 -56.79
CA SER A 821 -15.31 -46.37 -57.81
C SER A 821 -14.34 -45.15 -57.95
N SER A 822 -13.08 -45.42 -58.30
CA SER A 822 -11.94 -44.48 -58.60
C SER A 822 -10.89 -45.23 -59.46
N PRO A 823 -9.76 -44.67 -59.98
CA PRO A 823 -9.39 -43.38 -60.64
C PRO A 823 -8.74 -43.62 -62.06
N PRO A 824 -8.04 -42.66 -62.73
CA PRO A 824 -6.55 -42.70 -62.78
C PRO A 824 -5.81 -41.32 -62.98
N ARG A 825 -4.50 -41.37 -63.28
CA ARG A 825 -3.38 -40.43 -62.92
C ARG A 825 -2.57 -39.92 -64.16
N LYS A 826 -1.87 -38.77 -63.99
CA LYS A 826 -0.59 -38.26 -64.61
C LYS A 826 -0.59 -37.47 -65.97
N LYS A 827 -0.01 -36.25 -65.96
CA LYS A 827 1.33 -35.83 -66.52
C LYS A 827 1.47 -34.28 -66.64
N ASP A 828 2.57 -33.71 -66.11
CA ASP A 828 3.13 -32.37 -66.48
C ASP A 828 4.11 -32.52 -67.67
N PRO A 829 4.49 -31.45 -68.44
CA PRO A 829 5.63 -30.57 -68.04
C PRO A 829 5.69 -29.12 -68.61
N SER A 830 6.52 -28.28 -67.96
CA SER A 830 7.34 -27.13 -68.49
C SER A 830 6.61 -25.86 -68.97
N SER A 831 7.02 -24.61 -68.67
CA SER A 831 8.33 -24.03 -68.35
C SER A 831 8.19 -22.63 -67.70
N VAL A 832 9.11 -22.27 -66.78
CA VAL A 832 9.88 -21.01 -66.66
C VAL A 832 10.38 -20.79 -65.21
N SER A 833 11.69 -21.05 -65.07
CA SER A 833 12.74 -20.54 -64.17
C SER A 833 12.50 -20.14 -62.69
N SER A 834 13.30 -20.81 -61.86
CA SER A 834 13.75 -20.55 -60.49
C SER A 834 14.45 -19.22 -60.23
N ILE A 835 14.33 -18.68 -59.01
CA ILE A 835 15.45 -18.22 -58.15
C ILE A 835 14.99 -18.31 -56.67
N SER A 836 15.81 -18.97 -55.85
CA SER A 836 15.66 -19.16 -54.40
C SER A 836 16.10 -17.90 -53.63
N SER A 837 15.37 -17.54 -52.57
CA SER A 837 15.80 -16.49 -51.64
C SER A 837 16.01 -17.06 -50.24
N SER A 838 17.27 -17.13 -49.86
CA SER A 838 17.76 -17.22 -48.49
C SER A 838 18.13 -15.81 -48.04
N LYS A 839 17.58 -15.30 -46.92
CA LYS A 839 18.29 -14.43 -45.96
C LYS A 839 17.42 -14.04 -44.75
N LYS A 840 17.90 -14.52 -43.60
CA LYS A 840 17.85 -14.03 -42.22
C LYS A 840 17.26 -12.63 -41.98
N TYR A 841 16.31 -12.55 -41.05
CA TYR A 841 16.17 -11.40 -40.14
C TYR A 841 16.60 -11.82 -38.73
N GLN A 842 17.70 -11.22 -38.27
CA GLN A 842 18.14 -11.20 -36.87
C GLN A 842 17.26 -10.22 -36.08
N LEU A 843 16.76 -10.64 -34.92
CA LEU A 843 16.24 -9.77 -33.88
C LEU A 843 17.00 -10.07 -32.59
N SER A 844 17.99 -9.23 -32.28
CA SER A 844 18.80 -9.29 -31.07
C SER A 844 18.62 -7.99 -30.27
N ALA A 845 17.91 -8.04 -29.14
CA ALA A 845 18.07 -7.16 -27.98
C ALA A 845 17.04 -7.49 -26.87
N LEU A 846 17.37 -8.41 -25.96
CA LEU A 846 16.79 -8.49 -24.62
C LEU A 846 17.78 -9.21 -23.70
N GLY A 847 18.12 -8.61 -22.56
CA GLY A 847 18.95 -9.23 -21.52
C GLY A 847 18.33 -10.50 -20.94
N ASN A 848 19.19 -11.44 -20.54
CA ASN A 848 18.98 -12.89 -20.46
C ASN A 848 18.15 -13.41 -19.26
N ALA A 849 16.83 -13.21 -19.25
CA ALA A 849 15.94 -14.05 -18.43
C ALA A 849 14.59 -14.42 -19.08
N GLY A 850 14.32 -13.99 -20.32
CA GLY A 850 13.01 -14.16 -20.96
C GLY A 850 13.00 -14.80 -22.35
N GLN A 851 14.15 -15.19 -22.93
CA GLN A 851 14.20 -15.58 -24.35
C GLN A 851 13.80 -17.02 -24.69
N ASN A 852 13.49 -17.87 -23.72
CA ASN A 852 13.26 -19.29 -23.99
C ASN A 852 11.84 -19.79 -23.70
N PHE A 853 10.90 -18.91 -23.30
CA PHE A 853 9.53 -19.33 -22.97
C PHE A 853 8.67 -19.60 -24.22
N VAL A 854 8.17 -20.83 -24.37
CA VAL A 854 7.23 -21.21 -25.43
C VAL A 854 6.01 -21.90 -24.81
N PRO A 855 4.79 -21.36 -24.96
CA PRO A 855 3.58 -22.02 -24.47
C PRO A 855 3.20 -23.19 -25.38
N HIS A 856 2.75 -24.29 -24.79
CA HIS A 856 2.22 -25.46 -25.49
C HIS A 856 0.92 -25.93 -24.86
N ILE A 857 0.03 -26.49 -25.68
CA ILE A 857 -1.21 -27.13 -25.24
C ILE A 857 -1.02 -28.64 -25.44
N ILE A 858 -1.10 -29.40 -24.35
CA ILE A 858 -1.09 -30.86 -24.35
C ILE A 858 -2.51 -31.34 -24.10
N THR A 859 -3.04 -32.13 -25.05
CA THR A 859 -4.32 -32.82 -24.87
C THR A 859 -4.05 -34.25 -24.40
N VAL A 860 -4.65 -34.62 -23.27
CA VAL A 860 -4.60 -35.95 -22.66
C VAL A 860 -5.97 -36.60 -22.85
N ASN A 861 -5.99 -37.79 -23.44
CA ASN A 861 -7.24 -38.51 -23.71
C ASN A 861 -7.74 -39.24 -22.47
N ALA A 862 -9.03 -39.59 -22.44
CA ALA A 862 -9.61 -40.38 -21.38
C ALA A 862 -8.84 -41.71 -21.20
N GLY A 863 -8.54 -42.08 -19.96
CA GLY A 863 -7.75 -43.26 -19.60
C GLY A 863 -6.23 -43.06 -19.59
N GLU A 864 -5.71 -41.98 -20.19
CA GLU A 864 -4.28 -41.65 -20.15
C GLU A 864 -3.88 -40.99 -18.82
N ASP A 865 -2.61 -41.14 -18.44
CA ASP A 865 -2.04 -40.47 -17.28
C ASP A 865 -1.50 -39.08 -17.66
N VAL A 866 -2.06 -38.05 -17.02
CA VAL A 866 -1.73 -36.63 -17.25
C VAL A 866 -0.27 -36.34 -16.91
N SER A 867 0.22 -36.89 -15.79
CA SER A 867 1.60 -36.69 -15.34
C SER A 867 2.57 -37.33 -16.32
N GLN A 868 2.29 -38.55 -16.79
CA GLN A 868 3.12 -39.23 -17.79
C GLN A 868 3.13 -38.49 -19.14
N LYS A 869 2.00 -37.93 -19.59
CA LYS A 869 1.92 -37.17 -20.85
C LYS A 869 2.76 -35.88 -20.79
N ILE A 870 2.72 -35.17 -19.67
CA ILE A 870 3.56 -33.98 -19.45
C ILE A 870 5.04 -34.38 -19.40
N MET A 871 5.37 -35.48 -18.73
CA MET A 871 6.75 -35.97 -18.66
C MET A 871 7.29 -36.41 -20.03
N SER A 872 6.50 -37.13 -20.84
CA SER A 872 6.92 -37.53 -22.18
C SER A 872 7.17 -36.32 -23.09
N PHE A 873 6.35 -35.26 -22.97
CA PHE A 873 6.61 -33.99 -23.66
C PHE A 873 7.95 -33.36 -23.25
N THR A 874 8.24 -33.36 -21.94
CA THR A 874 9.47 -32.80 -21.37
C THR A 874 10.72 -33.54 -21.88
N GLN A 875 10.65 -34.87 -21.90
CA GLN A 875 11.74 -35.75 -22.37
C GLN A 875 11.96 -35.64 -23.88
N GLN A 876 10.90 -35.70 -24.69
CA GLN A 876 11.00 -35.64 -26.15
C GLN A 876 11.64 -34.34 -26.66
N ARG A 877 11.48 -33.24 -25.91
CA ARG A 877 11.93 -31.91 -26.33
C ARG A 877 13.18 -31.42 -25.60
N LYS A 878 13.69 -32.14 -24.60
CA LYS A 878 14.78 -31.71 -23.69
C LYS A 878 14.57 -30.28 -23.17
N ARG A 879 13.39 -30.01 -22.60
CA ARG A 879 13.00 -28.68 -22.09
C ARG A 879 12.68 -28.71 -20.61
N ALA A 880 12.89 -27.60 -19.90
CA ALA A 880 12.25 -27.38 -18.61
C ALA A 880 10.79 -26.96 -18.87
N VAL A 881 9.85 -27.37 -18.02
CA VAL A 881 8.44 -27.02 -18.18
C VAL A 881 7.81 -26.57 -16.87
N CYS A 882 6.88 -25.62 -16.96
CA CYS A 882 6.01 -25.19 -15.88
C CYS A 882 4.55 -25.27 -16.33
N ILE A 883 3.66 -25.77 -15.47
CA ILE A 883 2.23 -25.85 -15.75
C ILE A 883 1.61 -24.46 -15.54
N LEU A 884 0.97 -23.93 -16.57
CA LEU A 884 0.30 -22.63 -16.53
C LEU A 884 -1.18 -22.77 -16.16
N SER A 885 -1.82 -23.82 -16.68
CA SER A 885 -3.21 -24.16 -16.38
C SER A 885 -3.51 -25.60 -16.82
N ALA A 886 -4.52 -26.23 -16.23
CA ALA A 886 -5.13 -27.44 -16.76
C ALA A 886 -6.63 -27.44 -16.49
N SER A 887 -7.39 -28.01 -17.42
CA SER A 887 -8.84 -28.17 -17.32
C SER A 887 -9.27 -29.52 -17.87
N GLY A 888 -10.21 -30.17 -17.19
CA GLY A 888 -10.75 -31.47 -17.55
C GLY A 888 -11.04 -32.32 -16.31
N SER A 889 -11.39 -33.59 -16.53
CA SER A 889 -11.79 -34.50 -15.47
C SER A 889 -10.82 -35.66 -15.27
N ILE A 890 -10.67 -36.10 -14.01
CA ILE A 890 -9.76 -37.15 -13.53
C ILE A 890 -10.60 -38.31 -12.95
N SER A 891 -10.19 -39.55 -13.24
CA SER A 891 -10.84 -40.78 -12.76
C SER A 891 -10.10 -41.45 -11.59
N ASN A 892 -8.79 -41.23 -11.50
CA ASN A 892 -7.93 -41.79 -10.48
C ASN A 892 -6.77 -40.82 -10.18
N ALA A 893 -6.59 -40.45 -8.92
CA ALA A 893 -5.55 -39.52 -8.48
C ALA A 893 -4.79 -40.08 -7.27
N SER A 894 -3.49 -40.34 -7.43
CA SER A 894 -2.62 -40.80 -6.36
C SER A 894 -1.80 -39.64 -5.78
N LEU A 895 -2.13 -39.24 -4.55
CA LEU A 895 -1.58 -38.06 -3.87
C LEU A 895 -0.67 -38.47 -2.70
N ARG A 896 0.41 -37.71 -2.49
CA ARG A 896 1.36 -37.91 -1.39
C ARG A 896 0.74 -37.49 -0.06
N GLN A 897 0.89 -38.33 0.96
CA GLN A 897 0.52 -37.96 2.33
C GLN A 897 1.50 -36.94 2.93
N PRO A 898 1.07 -36.12 3.89
CA PRO A 898 1.96 -35.26 4.68
C PRO A 898 3.11 -36.04 5.33
N ALA A 899 4.23 -35.36 5.58
CA ALA A 899 5.57 -35.91 5.84
C ALA A 899 5.74 -36.87 7.04
N THR A 900 4.68 -37.18 7.79
CA THR A 900 4.71 -38.09 8.95
C THR A 900 4.49 -39.57 8.60
N LEU A 901 3.95 -39.92 7.43
CA LEU A 901 3.56 -41.31 7.09
C LEU A 901 4.12 -41.86 5.75
N GLY A 902 4.80 -41.05 4.94
CA GLY A 902 5.63 -41.52 3.81
C GLY A 902 4.94 -42.27 2.65
N GLY A 903 3.60 -42.34 2.61
CA GLY A 903 2.83 -43.10 1.61
C GLY A 903 2.10 -42.26 0.55
N ASN A 904 1.59 -42.93 -0.49
CA ASN A 904 0.65 -42.37 -1.47
C ASN A 904 -0.78 -42.88 -1.17
N VAL A 905 -1.78 -42.01 -1.25
CA VAL A 905 -3.20 -42.38 -1.20
C VAL A 905 -3.80 -42.20 -2.58
N THR A 906 -4.47 -43.24 -3.08
CA THR A 906 -5.16 -43.20 -4.36
C THR A 906 -6.65 -42.98 -4.17
N TYR A 907 -7.16 -41.91 -4.79
CA TYR A 907 -8.58 -41.58 -4.83
C TYR A 907 -9.15 -42.01 -6.18
N GLU A 908 -10.18 -42.85 -6.16
CA GLU A 908 -10.91 -43.27 -7.36
C GLU A 908 -12.30 -42.66 -7.38
N GLY A 909 -12.69 -42.13 -8.53
CA GLY A 909 -13.94 -41.40 -8.70
C GLY A 909 -13.83 -40.38 -9.83
N ARG A 910 -14.95 -39.78 -10.22
CA ARG A 910 -14.95 -38.73 -11.24
C ARG A 910 -14.76 -37.37 -10.58
N PHE A 911 -13.62 -36.75 -10.82
CA PHE A 911 -13.26 -35.45 -10.27
C PHE A 911 -13.03 -34.41 -11.37
N GLU A 912 -13.40 -33.17 -11.12
CA GLU A 912 -13.05 -32.02 -11.98
C GLU A 912 -11.76 -31.36 -11.49
N ILE A 913 -10.86 -30.99 -12.42
CA ILE A 913 -9.62 -30.28 -12.10
C ILE A 913 -9.96 -28.82 -11.76
N LEU A 914 -9.72 -28.42 -10.51
CA LEU A 914 -9.80 -27.03 -10.08
C LEU A 914 -8.49 -26.29 -10.32
N SER A 915 -7.36 -26.99 -10.11
CA SER A 915 -6.02 -26.46 -10.36
C SER A 915 -5.02 -27.60 -10.50
N LEU A 916 -4.15 -27.50 -11.51
CA LEU A 916 -2.96 -28.32 -11.65
C LEU A 916 -1.76 -27.38 -11.74
N SER A 917 -0.78 -27.57 -10.87
CA SER A 917 0.41 -26.72 -10.82
C SER A 917 1.65 -27.59 -10.64
N GLY A 918 2.79 -27.08 -11.09
CA GLY A 918 4.07 -27.76 -10.92
C GLY A 918 5.06 -27.41 -12.00
N SER A 919 6.25 -27.97 -11.88
CA SER A 919 7.33 -27.79 -12.83
C SER A 919 8.21 -29.03 -12.87
N PHE A 920 8.81 -29.27 -14.03
CA PHE A 920 9.80 -30.32 -14.22
C PHE A 920 11.05 -29.75 -14.87
N LEU A 921 12.19 -30.10 -14.30
CA LEU A 921 13.50 -29.90 -14.89
C LEU A 921 14.12 -31.28 -15.16
N HIS A 922 14.58 -31.47 -16.40
CA HIS A 922 15.34 -32.64 -16.80
C HIS A 922 16.81 -32.28 -16.87
N THR A 923 17.65 -32.99 -16.11
CA THR A 923 19.11 -32.82 -16.11
C THR A 923 19.77 -34.16 -16.47
N GLU A 924 20.49 -34.20 -17.59
CA GLU A 924 21.36 -35.32 -17.96
C GLU A 924 22.73 -35.11 -17.28
N THR A 925 23.14 -36.04 -16.41
CA THR A 925 24.50 -36.12 -15.85
C THR A 925 25.13 -37.45 -16.29
N GLU A 926 26.45 -37.51 -16.48
CA GLU A 926 27.20 -38.67 -17.04
C GLU A 926 27.12 -40.00 -16.24
N GLY A 927 26.19 -40.14 -15.30
CA GLY A 927 25.86 -41.39 -14.61
C GLY A 927 24.36 -41.70 -14.49
N GLY A 928 23.48 -40.93 -15.16
CA GLY A 928 22.04 -41.14 -15.15
C GLY A 928 21.21 -39.86 -15.23
N SER A 929 19.97 -39.98 -15.73
CA SER A 929 18.99 -38.88 -15.79
C SER A 929 18.44 -38.57 -14.40
N SER A 930 18.74 -37.39 -13.86
CA SER A 930 18.13 -36.89 -12.62
C SER A 930 16.93 -35.98 -12.95
N ARG A 931 15.85 -36.11 -12.16
CA ARG A 931 14.61 -35.32 -12.30
C ARG A 931 14.43 -34.44 -11.07
N THR A 932 14.32 -33.13 -11.27
CA THR A 932 13.97 -32.18 -10.22
C THR A 932 12.58 -31.59 -10.49
N GLY A 933 11.71 -31.61 -9.48
CA GLY A 933 10.35 -31.05 -9.58
C GLY A 933 9.22 -32.06 -9.32
N GLY A 934 7.98 -31.61 -9.49
CA GLY A 934 6.77 -32.38 -9.19
C GLY A 934 5.49 -31.64 -9.55
N LEU A 935 4.38 -32.37 -9.53
CA LEU A 935 3.04 -31.82 -9.75
C LEU A 935 2.26 -31.79 -8.44
N SER A 936 1.34 -30.83 -8.33
CA SER A 936 0.31 -30.79 -7.31
C SER A 936 -1.03 -30.46 -7.96
N VAL A 937 -2.07 -31.14 -7.49
CA VAL A 937 -3.42 -31.03 -8.06
C VAL A 937 -4.44 -30.74 -6.97
N CYS A 938 -5.49 -30.01 -7.34
CA CYS A 938 -6.70 -29.78 -6.56
C CYS A 938 -7.90 -30.21 -7.41
N LEU A 939 -8.72 -31.09 -6.87
CA LEU A 939 -9.78 -31.82 -7.54
C LEU A 939 -11.10 -31.67 -6.78
N SER A 940 -12.21 -31.48 -7.49
CA SER A 940 -13.55 -31.45 -6.92
C SER A 940 -14.29 -32.74 -7.25
N GLY A 941 -14.84 -33.43 -6.24
CA GLY A 941 -15.81 -34.49 -6.41
C GLY A 941 -17.18 -33.96 -6.82
N THR A 942 -18.05 -34.85 -7.31
CA THR A 942 -19.45 -34.53 -7.65
C THR A 942 -20.33 -34.20 -6.44
N ASP A 943 -19.86 -34.53 -5.23
CA ASP A 943 -20.46 -34.21 -3.94
C ASP A 943 -19.99 -32.85 -3.38
N GLY A 944 -19.19 -32.11 -4.13
CA GLY A 944 -18.65 -30.80 -3.73
C GLY A 944 -17.45 -30.88 -2.78
N ARG A 945 -16.95 -32.08 -2.45
CA ARG A 945 -15.73 -32.24 -1.64
C ARG A 945 -14.49 -31.98 -2.48
N ILE A 946 -13.53 -31.27 -1.90
CA ILE A 946 -12.28 -30.94 -2.56
C ILE A 946 -11.16 -31.80 -1.97
N ILE A 947 -10.37 -32.43 -2.83
CA ILE A 947 -9.17 -33.18 -2.47
C ILE A 947 -7.97 -32.58 -3.22
N GLY A 948 -6.82 -32.49 -2.56
CA GLY A 948 -5.63 -31.92 -3.19
C GLY A 948 -4.35 -32.31 -2.48
N GLY A 949 -3.24 -32.22 -3.19
CA GLY A 949 -1.93 -32.64 -2.68
C GLY A 949 -0.87 -32.74 -3.76
N GLY A 950 0.34 -33.11 -3.37
CA GLY A 950 1.40 -33.44 -4.32
C GLY A 950 1.07 -34.75 -5.03
N VAL A 951 1.21 -34.81 -6.36
CA VAL A 951 0.97 -36.02 -7.13
C VAL A 951 2.12 -37.00 -6.87
N GLY A 952 1.79 -38.14 -6.27
CA GLY A 952 2.73 -39.17 -5.85
C GLY A 952 2.74 -40.41 -6.74
N GLY A 953 1.68 -40.61 -7.52
CA GLY A 953 1.47 -41.74 -8.42
C GLY A 953 0.56 -41.36 -9.59
N PRO A 954 -0.25 -42.29 -10.12
CA PRO A 954 -1.04 -42.05 -11.31
C PRO A 954 -2.04 -40.89 -11.18
N LEU A 955 -2.23 -40.14 -12.28
CA LEU A 955 -3.25 -39.10 -12.42
C LEU A 955 -4.01 -39.33 -13.73
N LYS A 956 -4.96 -40.27 -13.71
CA LYS A 956 -5.66 -40.75 -14.92
C LYS A 956 -6.82 -39.84 -15.29
N ALA A 957 -6.92 -39.49 -16.56
CA ALA A 957 -8.02 -38.69 -17.09
C ALA A 957 -9.33 -39.49 -17.18
N ALA A 958 -10.45 -38.90 -16.73
CA ALA A 958 -11.80 -39.44 -16.92
C ALA A 958 -12.43 -39.02 -18.25
N GLY A 959 -12.01 -37.87 -18.79
CA GLY A 959 -12.38 -37.30 -20.08
C GLY A 959 -11.20 -36.53 -20.68
N PRO A 960 -11.35 -35.83 -21.81
CA PRO A 960 -10.27 -35.02 -22.36
C PRO A 960 -9.77 -33.98 -21.35
N VAL A 961 -8.47 -33.99 -21.04
CA VAL A 961 -7.81 -33.00 -20.20
C VAL A 961 -6.88 -32.16 -21.08
N GLN A 962 -7.05 -30.84 -21.05
CA GLN A 962 -6.13 -29.90 -21.69
C GLN A 962 -5.19 -29.31 -20.66
N VAL A 963 -3.90 -29.39 -20.90
CA VAL A 963 -2.84 -28.82 -20.06
C VAL A 963 -2.09 -27.77 -20.86
N ILE A 964 -2.07 -26.54 -20.38
CA ILE A 964 -1.26 -25.46 -20.92
C ILE A 964 0.03 -25.41 -20.12
N ILE A 965 1.16 -25.58 -20.81
CA ILE A 965 2.49 -25.55 -20.21
C ILE A 965 3.36 -24.47 -20.86
N GLY A 966 4.24 -23.86 -20.07
CA GLY A 966 5.34 -23.05 -20.57
C GLY A 966 6.60 -23.89 -20.63
N SER A 967 7.24 -23.98 -21.79
CA SER A 967 8.52 -24.68 -21.95
C SER A 967 9.70 -23.72 -22.08
N PHE A 968 10.86 -24.13 -21.58
CA PHE A 968 12.11 -23.39 -21.64
C PHE A 968 13.20 -24.29 -22.22
N VAL A 969 13.97 -23.80 -23.18
CA VAL A 969 15.20 -24.46 -23.65
C VAL A 969 16.26 -24.33 -22.56
N VAL A 970 16.82 -25.45 -22.12
CA VAL A 970 17.91 -25.52 -21.16
C VAL A 970 19.21 -25.66 -21.95
N ASP A 971 20.04 -24.60 -21.98
CA ASP A 971 21.39 -24.69 -22.56
C ASP A 971 22.32 -25.31 -21.51
N THR A 972 22.68 -26.58 -21.67
CA THR A 972 23.64 -27.27 -20.79
C THR A 972 25.11 -26.95 -21.11
N ASN A 973 25.41 -26.07 -22.07
CA ASN A 973 26.77 -25.79 -22.56
C ASN A 973 27.27 -24.34 -22.36
N LYS A 974 26.83 -23.64 -21.31
CA LYS A 974 27.37 -22.31 -20.95
C LYS A 974 27.86 -22.24 -19.51
N GLU A 975 28.77 -23.14 -19.17
CA GLU A 975 29.77 -22.89 -18.13
C GLU A 975 31.13 -23.27 -18.69
N THR A 976 31.76 -22.34 -19.44
CA THR A 976 33.21 -22.24 -19.67
C THR A 976 33.48 -21.11 -20.67
N SER A 977 34.58 -20.38 -20.46
CA SER A 977 35.15 -19.27 -21.26
C SER A 977 34.65 -17.85 -20.97
N ASN A 978 35.29 -17.21 -19.99
CA ASN A 978 35.88 -15.88 -20.15
C ASN A 978 36.96 -15.68 -19.06
N ASP A 979 38.09 -16.38 -19.23
CA ASP A 979 39.38 -15.95 -18.69
C ASP A 979 40.29 -15.57 -19.87
N PRO A 980 40.99 -14.43 -19.85
CA PRO A 980 42.06 -14.16 -20.80
C PRO A 980 43.30 -14.98 -20.45
N LYS A 981 43.80 -15.71 -21.45
CA LYS A 981 44.94 -16.63 -21.41
C LYS A 981 46.26 -15.97 -20.96
N PHE A 982 47.03 -16.68 -20.14
CA PHE A 982 48.49 -16.75 -20.25
C PHE A 982 48.94 -18.22 -20.19
N GLU A 983 49.99 -18.53 -20.95
CA GLU A 983 50.44 -19.85 -21.40
C GLU A 983 51.18 -20.72 -20.36
N THR A 984 50.74 -22.00 -20.30
CA THR A 984 51.45 -23.31 -20.34
C THR A 984 52.65 -23.65 -19.41
N SER A 985 52.50 -24.69 -18.55
CA SER A 985 53.06 -26.07 -18.77
C SER A 985 52.89 -27.06 -17.58
N SER A 986 52.16 -28.16 -17.84
CA SER A 986 52.30 -29.58 -17.37
C SER A 986 52.53 -29.96 -15.89
N SER A 987 51.66 -30.80 -15.29
CA SER A 987 51.68 -32.28 -15.44
C SER A 987 50.72 -33.07 -14.49
N LYS A 988 50.06 -34.09 -15.09
CA LYS A 988 49.62 -35.43 -14.59
C LYS A 988 48.41 -35.66 -13.64
N LEU A 989 47.34 -36.22 -14.23
CA LEU A 989 46.39 -37.24 -13.71
C LEU A 989 47.03 -38.67 -13.74
N PRO A 990 46.41 -39.83 -13.36
CA PRO A 990 45.07 -40.21 -12.75
C PRO A 990 45.24 -41.25 -11.57
N PRO A 991 44.29 -42.10 -11.07
CA PRO A 991 42.94 -42.48 -11.55
C PRO A 991 41.77 -42.65 -10.53
N GLN A 992 40.59 -42.87 -11.13
CA GLN A 992 39.27 -43.21 -10.58
C GLN A 992 39.20 -44.60 -9.87
N VAL A 993 38.17 -44.83 -9.04
CA VAL A 993 37.10 -45.87 -9.21
C VAL A 993 36.12 -45.92 -8.00
N ILE A 994 34.84 -45.57 -8.29
CA ILE A 994 33.55 -46.24 -7.99
C ILE A 994 33.24 -46.80 -6.57
N GLY A 995 32.28 -46.13 -5.89
CA GLY A 995 30.94 -46.68 -5.58
C GLY A 995 30.69 -47.44 -4.27
N ALA A 996 29.84 -46.88 -3.41
CA ALA A 996 28.81 -47.64 -2.67
C ALA A 996 27.74 -46.72 -2.04
N THR A 997 26.50 -47.14 -2.20
CA THR A 997 25.22 -46.56 -1.76
C THR A 997 24.93 -46.87 -0.28
N PHE A 998 24.17 -46.02 0.42
CA PHE A 998 22.97 -46.34 1.27
C PHE A 998 22.80 -45.51 2.56
N SER A 999 21.55 -45.06 2.72
CA SER A 999 20.71 -45.07 3.92
C SER A 999 20.86 -44.00 5.03
N SER A 1000 19.68 -43.44 5.30
CA SER A 1000 19.23 -42.71 6.50
C SER A 1000 19.29 -43.53 7.79
N VAL A 1001 19.77 -42.94 8.89
CA VAL A 1001 19.44 -43.35 10.27
C VAL A 1001 19.28 -42.13 11.18
N ILE A 1002 18.37 -42.32 12.14
CA ILE A 1002 17.80 -41.45 13.17
C ILE A 1002 18.81 -41.09 14.29
N TYR A 1003 18.50 -39.99 15.00
CA TYR A 1003 19.18 -39.42 16.17
C TYR A 1003 19.65 -40.40 17.27
N HIS A 1004 20.84 -40.11 17.81
CA HIS A 1004 21.18 -40.27 19.23
C HIS A 1004 22.18 -39.17 19.66
N SER A 1005 21.91 -38.46 20.76
CA SER A 1005 22.91 -37.84 21.66
C SER A 1005 23.50 -38.94 22.58
N PRO A 1006 24.71 -38.85 23.21
CA PRO A 1006 25.25 -37.69 23.95
C PRO A 1006 26.80 -37.49 23.97
N ASP A 1007 27.21 -36.41 24.67
CA ASP A 1007 28.42 -36.18 25.48
C ASP A 1007 29.87 -36.09 24.93
N SER A 1008 30.39 -34.87 25.11
CA SER A 1008 31.61 -34.50 25.86
C SER A 1008 33.03 -34.67 25.27
N SER A 1009 33.83 -33.66 25.61
CA SER A 1009 35.29 -33.60 25.75
C SER A 1009 36.15 -33.17 24.56
N GLY A 1010 37.00 -32.16 24.82
CA GLY A 1010 38.42 -32.26 24.48
C GLY A 1010 38.97 -31.27 23.44
N ARG A 1011 39.44 -30.13 23.96
CA ARG A 1011 40.79 -29.53 23.73
C ARG A 1011 41.38 -29.58 22.30
N ASN A 1012 41.66 -28.42 21.74
CA ASN A 1012 42.99 -27.75 21.67
C ASN A 1012 43.31 -27.65 20.17
N SER A 1013 44.10 -26.74 19.63
CA SER A 1013 44.77 -25.50 20.01
C SER A 1013 45.55 -25.14 18.75
N GLY A 1014 45.74 -23.85 18.46
CA GLY A 1014 46.75 -23.45 17.49
C GLY A 1014 46.28 -22.28 16.64
N ARG A 1015 46.49 -21.01 17.05
CA ARG A 1015 47.74 -20.23 16.84
C ARG A 1015 48.16 -20.21 15.35
N VAL A 1016 48.60 -19.09 14.75
CA VAL A 1016 48.75 -17.69 15.16
C VAL A 1016 49.33 -16.95 13.92
N ASN A 1017 49.25 -15.62 13.97
CA ASN A 1017 50.03 -14.63 13.23
C ASN A 1017 49.66 -14.34 11.77
N ASN A 1018 49.22 -13.12 11.46
CA ASN A 1018 49.89 -11.80 11.56
C ASN A 1018 50.79 -11.53 10.36
N ASP A 1019 50.45 -10.47 9.61
CA ASP A 1019 51.21 -9.21 9.53
C ASP A 1019 50.94 -8.54 8.17
N HIS A 1020 50.46 -7.28 8.19
CA HIS A 1020 51.19 -6.07 7.74
C HIS A 1020 51.37 -6.00 6.22
N GLN A 1021 51.29 -4.88 5.50
CA GLN A 1021 51.28 -3.43 5.72
C GLN A 1021 50.97 -2.87 4.30
N ASN A 1022 50.08 -1.89 4.11
CA ASN A 1022 50.33 -0.45 4.12
C ASN A 1022 50.67 0.16 2.73
N VAL A 1023 50.07 1.35 2.49
CA VAL A 1023 50.52 2.48 1.64
C VAL A 1023 50.06 2.60 0.18
N GLY A 1024 49.49 3.79 -0.11
CA GLY A 1024 49.55 4.48 -1.43
C GLY A 1024 48.19 4.84 -2.02
N VAL A 1025 47.43 5.80 -1.48
CA VAL A 1025 47.36 7.22 -1.90
C VAL A 1025 47.65 7.45 -3.40
N ASN A 1026 46.62 7.83 -4.15
CA ASN A 1026 46.72 8.90 -5.16
C ASN A 1026 45.36 9.56 -5.45
N ASN A 1027 45.38 10.89 -5.33
CA ASN A 1027 44.31 11.84 -5.61
C ASN A 1027 43.97 11.91 -7.10
N PHE A 1028 42.68 12.12 -7.42
CA PHE A 1028 42.30 13.03 -8.50
C PHE A 1028 41.00 13.75 -8.14
N MET A 1029 41.12 15.06 -7.91
CA MET A 1029 40.01 16.00 -7.74
C MET A 1029 39.34 16.28 -9.08
N LEU A 1030 38.00 16.37 -9.08
CA LEU A 1030 37.28 17.28 -9.97
C LEU A 1030 36.24 18.04 -9.15
N GLN A 1031 36.50 19.34 -8.97
CA GLN A 1031 35.61 20.32 -8.35
C GLN A 1031 34.33 20.47 -9.18
N SER A 1032 33.18 20.41 -8.52
CA SER A 1032 31.93 20.94 -9.07
C SER A 1032 31.56 22.22 -8.32
N ARG A 1033 31.52 23.33 -9.05
CA ARG A 1033 31.26 24.69 -8.56
C ARG A 1033 29.87 24.78 -7.92
N GLY A 1034 29.85 25.35 -6.72
CA GLY A 1034 28.64 25.67 -5.97
C GLY A 1034 27.89 26.89 -6.54
N MET A 1035 26.59 26.91 -6.29
CA MET A 1035 25.75 28.10 -6.37
C MET A 1035 25.23 28.44 -4.97
N HIS A 1036 25.46 29.69 -4.60
CA HIS A 1036 25.03 30.34 -3.37
C HIS A 1036 23.51 30.27 -3.21
N SER A 1037 23.06 29.82 -2.04
CA SER A 1037 21.74 30.16 -1.51
C SER A 1037 21.90 31.43 -0.67
N MET A 1038 21.24 32.50 -1.10
CA MET A 1038 21.06 33.71 -0.30
C MET A 1038 19.98 33.46 0.77
N PRO A 1039 20.12 34.02 1.98
CA PRO A 1039 19.21 33.79 3.09
C PRO A 1039 17.91 34.58 2.90
N SER A 1040 16.78 33.97 3.29
CA SER A 1040 15.50 34.66 3.45
C SER A 1040 15.60 35.62 4.64
N GLN A 1041 15.84 36.90 4.36
CA GLN A 1041 15.65 37.98 5.32
C GLN A 1041 14.17 38.08 5.70
N SER A 1042 13.94 38.19 7.00
CA SER A 1042 12.71 38.68 7.61
C SER A 1042 12.38 40.06 7.04
N SER A 1043 11.20 40.21 6.46
CA SER A 1043 10.62 41.52 6.16
C SER A 1043 9.57 41.83 7.20
N ASP A 1044 9.98 42.62 8.20
CA ASP A 1044 9.07 43.47 8.94
C ASP A 1044 8.43 44.46 7.95
N TRP A 1045 7.11 44.57 7.98
CA TRP A 1045 6.39 45.74 7.50
C TRP A 1045 5.18 45.99 8.41
N ARG A 1046 5.37 46.89 9.36
CA ARG A 1046 4.33 47.86 9.72
C ARG A 1046 4.71 49.17 9.05
N ASP A 1047 3.80 49.74 8.28
CA ASP A 1047 3.60 51.19 8.28
C ASP A 1047 2.14 51.51 7.96
N SER A 1048 1.56 52.31 8.84
CA SER A 1048 0.32 53.08 8.65
C SER A 1048 0.73 54.51 8.28
N PRO A 1049 -0.12 55.30 7.59
CA PRO A 1049 0.27 56.61 7.10
C PRO A 1049 0.27 57.65 8.23
N GLY A 1050 1.25 58.56 8.18
CA GLY A 1050 1.57 59.49 9.25
C GLY A 1050 0.76 60.77 9.32
N LEU A 1051 1.08 61.56 10.35
CA LEU A 1051 1.06 63.02 10.38
C LEU A 1051 1.99 63.48 11.52
N THR A 1052 3.01 64.29 11.18
CA THR A 1052 3.63 65.44 11.91
C THR A 1052 3.73 65.36 13.46
N ASP A 1053 4.83 65.66 14.15
CA ASP A 1053 5.74 66.81 14.00
C ASP A 1053 6.92 66.74 15.01
N HIS A 1054 8.01 67.44 14.67
CA HIS A 1054 9.14 68.01 15.44
C HIS A 1054 9.69 67.48 16.81
N GLY A 1055 11.02 67.26 16.80
CA GLY A 1055 12.01 67.76 17.80
C GLY A 1055 12.21 66.93 19.09
N ALA A 1056 13.35 66.90 19.79
CA ALA A 1056 14.76 67.25 19.60
C ALA A 1056 15.48 66.87 20.93
N TYR A 1057 16.81 66.67 20.86
CA TYR A 1057 17.81 66.78 21.95
C TYR A 1057 17.90 65.71 23.08
N GLN A 1058 19.03 64.96 23.11
CA GLN A 1058 20.18 64.99 24.06
C GLN A 1058 19.96 64.18 25.36
N SER A 1059 20.66 63.05 25.51
CA SER A 1059 21.88 62.82 26.33
C SER A 1059 21.68 63.16 27.82
N SER A 1060 22.02 62.33 28.80
CA SER A 1060 23.36 61.85 29.19
C SER A 1060 23.14 60.83 30.35
N GLU A 1061 23.83 59.69 30.37
CA GLU A 1061 25.03 59.37 31.19
C GLU A 1061 24.74 58.75 32.57
N ASP A 1062 25.54 57.70 32.83
CA ASP A 1062 26.00 57.11 34.10
C ASP A 1062 24.98 56.50 35.09
N GLY A 1063 25.23 55.39 35.78
CA GLY A 1063 26.41 54.56 35.99
C GLY A 1063 26.12 53.57 37.15
N ASP A 1064 27.03 52.61 37.33
CA ASP A 1064 27.27 51.75 38.50
C ASP A 1064 26.32 50.61 38.92
N ASP A 1065 26.83 49.38 38.70
CA ASP A 1065 27.22 48.37 39.70
C ASP A 1065 26.38 48.13 40.97
N GLY A 1066 26.07 46.85 41.23
CA GLY A 1066 25.57 46.44 42.55
C GLY A 1066 25.01 45.02 42.68
N ASN A 1067 25.87 44.03 42.44
CA ASN A 1067 25.96 42.71 43.09
C ASN A 1067 24.97 42.38 44.25
N LEU A 1068 24.35 41.18 44.21
CA LEU A 1068 24.39 40.11 45.24
C LEU A 1068 23.11 39.24 45.32
N GLN A 1069 23.32 37.95 45.03
CA GLN A 1069 22.84 36.75 45.75
C GLN A 1069 21.41 36.72 46.31
N HIS A 1070 20.56 35.83 45.75
CA HIS A 1070 20.44 34.46 46.27
C HIS A 1070 19.80 33.50 45.26
#